data_AF-A0A7W1SPM9-F1
#
_entry.id   AF-A0A7W1SPM9-F1
#
_cell.length_a   1.000
_cell.length_b   1.000
_cell.length_c   1.000
_cell.angle_alpha   90.00
_cell.angle_beta   90.00
_cell.angle_gamma   90.00
#
_symmetry.space_group_name_H-M   'P 1'
#
loop_
_entity.id
_entity.type
_entity.pdbx_description
1 polymer ?
#
loop_
_entity_poly.entity_id
_entity_poly.type
_entity_poly.pdbx_seq_one_letter_code
_entity_poly.pdbx_strand_id
1 'polypeptide(L)'
;MVVFRKKYGISELNFPLIPEKPGISTYKSFNLRNAGTDYGHTRIRDGFLQRVMIKENVGIMGYEPALVFLNGEYWGEYQIREKQDERYIESNYGIPTDKVDILTHKGSLRILAGSNTSFYKMYDYVMDTDAKSTDFYTNVGKMLDMENFADYFIAEIYFNNKDWIKPTGGVNNIKLWNSQLPGGKWNYLLWDMDMSCGLYNGSPSTNNLSAIMHPDNGNIHTDLFGKILKNPEFRDYYVNRFADLINTVFQYDSLTKIAYPMRDSISSSMQRHQEKWGGSLDLWNTAIDKMMGWAFNRNDHIRAHIESEFGLTKQVEITLATSPPEAGRIMINSITPKSNPWTGIYYDGVPVTISAIPNPGFTFKNWGINNNVINEDSNESIKLNITSSDIFTAYYTGSAIEPKVTFSEINYHSALQNDAGDWVEVHNYDNISINLSGWHLKDSGTDLFKIPFGTIIPPNGYVVFSSDTQKFKNQHPFVSNFVGQLPFNLSNYGEQISLLDYDYKQVLSVTYSNKYLWPREADGRGFTLELLNLRNSLDLGTNWFAGCPGGSPGYAYNLKCRTNIKEDEAQNSLQVKIFPNPSEDIIKIKILSFEGNLSDIYFSLYDFTGNEIKKISSLNIDEIIISRAEFPPGIYFVKIGNEKYFIGEKIIFH
;
A
#
# COMPACT_ATOMS: atom_id res chain seq x y z
N MET A 1 -11.96 -28.09 -15.10
CA MET A 1 -11.01 -27.86 -13.99
C MET A 1 -9.84 -28.81 -14.17
N VAL A 2 -8.61 -28.31 -14.12
CA VAL A 2 -7.37 -29.09 -14.11
C VAL A 2 -6.87 -29.14 -12.67
N VAL A 3 -6.55 -30.34 -12.17
CA VAL A 3 -6.08 -30.56 -10.79
C VAL A 3 -4.85 -31.44 -10.82
N PHE A 4 -3.76 -30.94 -10.23
CA PHE A 4 -2.53 -31.71 -10.06
C PHE A 4 -2.65 -32.61 -8.83
N ARG A 5 -2.28 -33.87 -8.97
CA ARG A 5 -2.35 -34.86 -7.89
C ARG A 5 -1.14 -35.75 -7.97
N LYS A 6 -0.46 -35.93 -6.83
CA LYS A 6 0.75 -36.78 -6.72
C LYS A 6 0.57 -38.19 -7.28
N LYS A 7 -0.64 -38.77 -7.17
CA LYS A 7 -0.97 -40.09 -7.74
C LYS A 7 -0.86 -40.16 -9.28
N TYR A 8 -0.82 -39.02 -9.97
CA TYR A 8 -0.73 -38.90 -11.42
C TYR A 8 0.57 -38.22 -11.88
N GLY A 9 1.56 -38.06 -10.99
CA GLY A 9 2.82 -37.38 -11.27
C GLY A 9 3.05 -36.20 -10.32
N ILE A 10 3.17 -34.99 -10.87
CA ILE A 10 3.40 -33.77 -10.08
C ILE A 10 2.16 -33.41 -9.24
N SER A 11 2.40 -32.97 -8.00
CA SER A 11 1.34 -32.55 -7.06
C SER A 11 0.87 -31.11 -7.27
N GLU A 12 1.67 -30.32 -7.97
CA GLU A 12 1.44 -28.92 -8.32
C GLU A 12 2.28 -28.57 -9.55
N LEU A 13 1.87 -27.53 -10.24
CA LEU A 13 2.60 -26.94 -11.35
C LEU A 13 3.44 -25.79 -10.82
N ASN A 14 4.77 -25.88 -10.97
CA ASN A 14 5.72 -24.81 -10.66
C ASN A 14 6.04 -24.03 -11.92
N PHE A 15 5.11 -23.14 -12.31
CA PHE A 15 5.21 -22.28 -13.48
C PHE A 15 4.31 -21.04 -13.28
N PRO A 16 4.79 -19.81 -13.57
CA PRO A 16 3.98 -18.60 -13.50
C PRO A 16 2.96 -18.56 -14.65
N LEU A 17 1.84 -19.26 -14.44
CA LEU A 17 0.87 -19.56 -15.48
C LEU A 17 0.08 -18.33 -15.97
N ILE A 18 0.01 -17.28 -15.15
CA ILE A 18 -0.74 -16.05 -15.45
C ILE A 18 0.25 -14.89 -15.42
N PRO A 19 0.68 -14.36 -16.57
CA PRO A 19 1.68 -13.28 -16.65
C PRO A 19 1.28 -11.98 -15.96
N GLU A 20 0.00 -11.73 -15.73
CA GLU A 20 -0.45 -10.55 -14.95
C GLU A 20 -0.37 -10.76 -13.43
N LYS A 21 -0.09 -11.99 -12.96
CA LYS A 21 0.19 -12.31 -11.55
C LYS A 21 1.50 -13.10 -11.37
N PRO A 22 2.66 -12.54 -11.74
CA PRO A 22 3.91 -13.31 -11.75
C PRO A 22 4.46 -13.69 -10.37
N GLY A 23 4.02 -13.02 -9.30
CA GLY A 23 4.26 -13.46 -7.92
C GLY A 23 3.67 -14.85 -7.61
N ILE A 24 2.68 -15.31 -8.39
CA ILE A 24 2.07 -16.63 -8.24
C ILE A 24 2.69 -17.61 -9.24
N SER A 25 3.66 -18.39 -8.76
CA SER A 25 4.42 -19.34 -9.56
C SER A 25 4.05 -20.81 -9.33
N THR A 26 3.17 -21.11 -8.37
CA THR A 26 2.79 -22.49 -8.01
C THR A 26 1.28 -22.67 -8.03
N TYR A 27 0.79 -23.69 -8.75
CA TYR A 27 -0.65 -23.96 -8.91
C TYR A 27 -1.00 -25.42 -8.63
N LYS A 28 -1.88 -25.67 -7.66
CA LYS A 28 -2.47 -27.01 -7.44
C LYS A 28 -3.67 -27.31 -8.34
N SER A 29 -4.33 -26.26 -8.83
CA SER A 29 -5.43 -26.37 -9.76
C SER A 29 -5.70 -25.04 -10.46
N PHE A 30 -6.26 -25.11 -11.66
CA PHE A 30 -6.81 -23.96 -12.37
C PHE A 30 -8.05 -24.39 -13.16
N ASN A 31 -8.84 -23.41 -13.58
CA ASN A 31 -9.98 -23.64 -14.46
C ASN A 31 -9.56 -23.46 -15.92
N LEU A 32 -10.00 -24.39 -16.76
CA LEU A 32 -9.94 -24.27 -18.21
C LEU A 32 -11.36 -23.97 -18.67
N ARG A 33 -11.64 -22.70 -19.02
CA ARG A 33 -12.99 -22.22 -19.39
C ARG A 33 -13.11 -22.03 -20.90
N ASN A 34 -14.27 -22.35 -21.45
CA ASN A 34 -14.63 -22.14 -22.85
C ASN A 34 -15.27 -20.76 -23.11
N ALA A 35 -15.03 -19.79 -22.23
CA ALA A 35 -15.68 -18.48 -22.14
C ALA A 35 -17.16 -18.44 -21.68
N GLY A 36 -17.70 -19.56 -21.15
CA GLY A 36 -19.01 -19.54 -20.47
C GLY A 36 -20.15 -19.07 -21.38
N THR A 37 -20.97 -18.13 -20.94
CA THR A 37 -22.08 -17.56 -21.72
C THR A 37 -21.59 -16.79 -22.96
N ASP A 38 -20.37 -16.26 -22.92
CA ASP A 38 -19.73 -15.52 -24.01
C ASP A 38 -19.04 -16.44 -25.05
N TYR A 39 -19.18 -17.77 -24.94
CA TYR A 39 -18.46 -18.76 -25.77
C TYR A 39 -18.58 -18.54 -27.30
N GLY A 40 -19.73 -18.08 -27.76
CA GLY A 40 -20.04 -17.82 -29.18
C GLY A 40 -19.93 -16.35 -29.59
N HIS A 41 -19.39 -15.49 -28.72
CA HIS A 41 -19.31 -14.04 -28.94
C HIS A 41 -17.86 -13.57 -28.91
N THR A 42 -17.38 -12.95 -27.82
CA THR A 42 -16.03 -12.35 -27.81
C THR A 42 -14.95 -13.33 -27.37
N ARG A 43 -15.33 -14.31 -26.54
CA ARG A 43 -14.45 -15.24 -25.83
C ARG A 43 -13.40 -14.58 -24.95
N ILE A 44 -13.49 -13.28 -24.69
CA ILE A 44 -12.56 -12.56 -23.80
C ILE A 44 -13.28 -11.80 -22.69
N ARG A 45 -14.61 -11.62 -22.77
CA ARG A 45 -15.41 -10.69 -21.96
C ARG A 45 -15.12 -10.76 -20.46
N ASP A 46 -15.29 -11.92 -19.85
CA ASP A 46 -15.05 -12.07 -18.41
C ASP A 46 -13.58 -11.78 -18.05
N GLY A 47 -12.62 -12.34 -18.79
CA GLY A 47 -11.19 -12.04 -18.58
C GLY A 47 -10.82 -10.57 -18.78
N PHE A 48 -11.45 -9.92 -19.75
CA PHE A 48 -11.28 -8.49 -20.04
C PHE A 48 -11.75 -7.65 -18.87
N LEU A 49 -12.95 -7.91 -18.35
CA LEU A 49 -13.50 -7.16 -17.22
C LEU A 49 -12.70 -7.34 -15.94
N GLN A 50 -12.15 -8.54 -15.72
CA GLN A 50 -11.21 -8.80 -14.61
C GLN A 50 -9.92 -8.00 -14.78
N ARG A 51 -9.37 -7.92 -16.01
CA ARG A 51 -8.16 -7.13 -16.30
C ARG A 51 -8.40 -5.61 -16.21
N VAL A 52 -9.59 -5.12 -16.53
CA VAL A 52 -9.94 -3.70 -16.35
C VAL A 52 -9.84 -3.30 -14.88
N MET A 53 -10.28 -4.16 -13.96
CA MET A 53 -10.30 -3.88 -12.53
C MET A 53 -9.04 -4.34 -11.78
N ILE A 54 -7.99 -4.81 -12.47
CA ILE A 54 -6.86 -5.51 -11.85
C ILE A 54 -6.04 -4.65 -10.87
N LYS A 55 -6.07 -3.32 -11.03
CA LYS A 55 -5.34 -2.37 -10.18
C LYS A 55 -6.24 -1.64 -9.18
N GLU A 56 -7.51 -2.01 -9.12
CA GLU A 56 -8.52 -1.40 -8.26
C GLU A 56 -8.77 -2.27 -7.02
N ASN A 57 -9.56 -1.78 -6.08
CA ASN A 57 -9.69 -2.38 -4.74
C ASN A 57 -10.58 -3.65 -4.72
N VAL A 58 -10.73 -4.37 -5.82
CA VAL A 58 -11.63 -5.53 -5.92
C VAL A 58 -10.88 -6.82 -6.18
N GLY A 59 -11.35 -7.94 -5.61
CA GLY A 59 -10.69 -9.22 -5.84
C GLY A 59 -10.99 -9.77 -7.24
N ILE A 60 -9.94 -9.91 -8.04
CA ILE A 60 -10.02 -10.30 -9.45
C ILE A 60 -9.47 -11.71 -9.70
N MET A 61 -10.04 -12.38 -10.70
CA MET A 61 -9.58 -13.67 -11.21
C MET A 61 -8.63 -13.47 -12.40
N GLY A 62 -7.44 -14.08 -12.33
CA GLY A 62 -6.48 -14.09 -13.43
C GLY A 62 -7.02 -14.75 -14.71
N TYR A 63 -6.45 -14.35 -15.84
CA TYR A 63 -6.83 -14.79 -17.18
C TYR A 63 -5.57 -14.95 -18.03
N GLU A 64 -5.45 -16.09 -18.71
CA GLU A 64 -4.47 -16.34 -19.76
C GLU A 64 -5.11 -17.22 -20.86
N PRO A 65 -4.99 -16.88 -22.16
CA PRO A 65 -5.50 -17.72 -23.23
C PRO A 65 -4.66 -19.00 -23.38
N ALA A 66 -5.31 -20.09 -23.80
CA ALA A 66 -4.70 -21.41 -23.88
C ALA A 66 -5.23 -22.18 -25.10
N LEU A 67 -4.32 -22.91 -25.75
CA LEU A 67 -4.67 -23.87 -26.79
C LEU A 67 -4.75 -25.25 -26.17
N VAL A 68 -5.90 -25.90 -26.36
CA VAL A 68 -6.12 -27.23 -25.78
C VAL A 68 -5.91 -28.28 -26.85
N PHE A 69 -5.13 -29.30 -26.51
CA PHE A 69 -4.98 -30.51 -27.29
C PHE A 69 -5.44 -31.70 -26.45
N LEU A 70 -6.34 -32.52 -26.99
CA LEU A 70 -6.78 -33.76 -26.36
C LEU A 70 -6.25 -34.93 -27.17
N ASN A 71 -5.44 -35.80 -26.55
CA ASN A 71 -4.78 -36.93 -27.21
C ASN A 71 -4.00 -36.54 -28.48
N GLY A 72 -3.37 -35.36 -28.48
CA GLY A 72 -2.62 -34.83 -29.63
C GLY A 72 -3.46 -34.09 -30.66
N GLU A 73 -4.80 -34.13 -30.56
CA GLU A 73 -5.69 -33.41 -31.47
C GLU A 73 -6.04 -32.02 -30.94
N TYR A 74 -5.95 -31.00 -31.80
CA TYR A 74 -6.40 -29.66 -31.45
C TYR A 74 -7.88 -29.66 -31.05
N TRP A 75 -8.17 -29.05 -29.90
CA TRP A 75 -9.49 -29.04 -29.27
C TRP A 75 -10.11 -27.64 -29.12
N GLY A 76 -9.36 -26.59 -29.46
CA GLY A 76 -9.85 -25.21 -29.47
C GLY A 76 -9.04 -24.26 -28.59
N GLU A 77 -9.32 -22.97 -28.76
CA GLU A 77 -8.97 -21.91 -27.81
C GLU A 77 -9.84 -22.03 -26.53
N TYR A 78 -9.23 -21.86 -25.37
CA TYR A 78 -9.81 -21.84 -24.02
C TYR A 78 -9.07 -20.83 -23.16
N GLN A 79 -9.59 -20.54 -21.97
CA GLN A 79 -8.97 -19.65 -21.01
C GLN A 79 -8.50 -20.44 -19.80
N ILE A 80 -7.24 -20.25 -19.41
CA ILE A 80 -6.76 -20.57 -18.08
C ILE A 80 -7.24 -19.46 -17.13
N ARG A 81 -7.93 -19.87 -16.07
CA ARG A 81 -8.51 -18.99 -15.07
C ARG A 81 -8.17 -19.48 -13.68
N GLU A 82 -7.91 -18.56 -12.76
CA GLU A 82 -7.80 -18.94 -11.36
C GLU A 82 -9.11 -19.53 -10.83
N LYS A 83 -8.99 -20.37 -9.81
CA LYS A 83 -10.14 -20.86 -9.07
C LYS A 83 -10.18 -20.12 -7.75
N GLN A 84 -11.11 -19.19 -7.60
CA GLN A 84 -11.33 -18.44 -6.35
C GLN A 84 -11.87 -19.36 -5.24
N ASP A 85 -10.98 -20.17 -4.67
CA ASP A 85 -11.15 -21.02 -3.50
C ASP A 85 -10.09 -20.66 -2.44
N GLU A 86 -9.95 -21.46 -1.38
CA GLU A 86 -9.03 -21.18 -0.27
C GLU A 86 -7.59 -20.97 -0.75
N ARG A 87 -7.17 -21.67 -1.81
CA ARG A 87 -5.81 -21.56 -2.35
C ARG A 87 -5.61 -20.28 -3.14
N TYR A 88 -6.63 -19.80 -3.82
CA TYR A 88 -6.57 -18.48 -4.44
C TYR A 88 -6.41 -17.40 -3.37
N ILE A 89 -7.09 -17.54 -2.22
CA ILE A 89 -6.91 -16.57 -1.13
C ILE A 89 -5.48 -16.66 -0.56
N GLU A 90 -4.95 -17.86 -0.36
CA GLU A 90 -3.56 -18.07 0.05
C GLU A 90 -2.56 -17.45 -0.92
N SER A 91 -2.70 -17.71 -2.23
CA SER A 91 -1.75 -17.23 -3.22
C SER A 91 -1.85 -15.73 -3.53
N ASN A 92 -3.04 -15.14 -3.41
CA ASN A 92 -3.26 -13.73 -3.75
C ASN A 92 -3.22 -12.79 -2.54
N TYR A 93 -3.45 -13.31 -1.33
CA TYR A 93 -3.56 -12.49 -0.11
C TYR A 93 -2.75 -13.04 1.07
N GLY A 94 -2.00 -14.14 0.89
CA GLY A 94 -1.14 -14.71 1.93
C GLY A 94 -1.88 -15.34 3.12
N ILE A 95 -3.20 -15.54 3.02
CA ILE A 95 -4.01 -16.09 4.11
C ILE A 95 -3.99 -17.62 4.06
N PRO A 96 -3.58 -18.31 5.15
CA PRO A 96 -3.56 -19.77 5.16
C PRO A 96 -4.91 -20.39 4.82
N THR A 97 -4.90 -21.48 4.04
CA THR A 97 -6.13 -22.15 3.57
C THR A 97 -7.08 -22.63 4.68
N ASP A 98 -6.60 -22.82 5.91
CA ASP A 98 -7.39 -23.21 7.09
C ASP A 98 -7.81 -22.02 7.98
N LYS A 99 -7.52 -20.78 7.54
CA LYS A 99 -7.80 -19.51 8.24
C LYS A 99 -8.66 -18.56 7.40
N VAL A 100 -9.50 -19.09 6.51
CA VAL A 100 -10.32 -18.30 5.61
C VAL A 100 -11.79 -18.74 5.65
N ASP A 101 -12.69 -17.75 5.66
CA ASP A 101 -14.11 -17.93 5.38
C ASP A 101 -14.37 -17.55 3.92
N ILE A 102 -15.08 -18.39 3.16
CA ILE A 102 -15.48 -18.08 1.78
C ILE A 102 -16.95 -18.39 1.60
N LEU A 103 -17.71 -17.41 1.12
CA LEU A 103 -19.13 -17.51 0.86
C LEU A 103 -19.44 -17.28 -0.61
N THR A 104 -20.56 -17.85 -1.06
CA THR A 104 -21.17 -17.54 -2.36
C THR A 104 -22.67 -17.42 -2.20
N HIS A 105 -23.35 -16.77 -3.14
CA HIS A 105 -24.80 -16.66 -3.13
C HIS A 105 -25.41 -17.27 -4.40
N LYS A 106 -26.26 -18.28 -4.21
CA LYS A 106 -27.12 -18.84 -5.26
C LYS A 106 -28.48 -19.22 -4.68
N GLY A 107 -29.43 -18.30 -4.75
CA GLY A 107 -30.75 -18.38 -4.08
C GLY A 107 -30.70 -18.22 -2.55
N SER A 108 -29.65 -18.71 -1.91
CA SER A 108 -29.29 -18.44 -0.52
C SER A 108 -27.78 -18.27 -0.37
N LEU A 109 -27.36 -17.69 0.75
CA LEU A 109 -25.96 -17.61 1.14
C LEU A 109 -25.43 -19.02 1.47
N ARG A 110 -24.33 -19.42 0.86
CA ARG A 110 -23.71 -20.75 0.98
C ARG A 110 -22.27 -20.62 1.41
N ILE A 111 -21.84 -21.51 2.28
CA ILE A 111 -20.46 -21.62 2.74
C ILE A 111 -19.69 -22.49 1.72
N LEU A 112 -18.63 -21.93 1.15
CA LEU A 112 -17.65 -22.67 0.36
C LEU A 112 -16.48 -23.15 1.24
N ALA A 113 -16.06 -22.33 2.21
CA ALA A 113 -15.04 -22.65 3.21
C ALA A 113 -15.31 -21.89 4.51
N GLY A 114 -14.85 -22.43 5.65
CA GLY A 114 -14.96 -21.78 6.95
C GLY A 114 -16.41 -21.65 7.48
N SER A 115 -16.80 -20.44 7.89
CA SER A 115 -18.07 -20.10 8.53
C SER A 115 -18.69 -18.82 7.96
N ASN A 116 -20.02 -18.66 8.09
CA ASN A 116 -20.73 -17.42 7.80
C ASN A 116 -21.08 -16.60 9.06
N THR A 117 -20.61 -17.03 10.24
CA THR A 117 -21.00 -16.40 11.52
C THR A 117 -20.53 -14.94 11.60
N SER A 118 -19.30 -14.66 11.18
CA SER A 118 -18.76 -13.28 11.17
C SER A 118 -19.49 -12.38 10.17
N PHE A 119 -19.97 -12.95 9.05
CA PHE A 119 -20.79 -12.23 8.07
C PHE A 119 -22.12 -11.79 8.67
N TYR A 120 -22.86 -12.70 9.32
CA TYR A 120 -24.15 -12.34 9.93
C TYR A 120 -23.99 -11.35 11.08
N LYS A 121 -22.92 -11.45 11.88
CA LYS A 121 -22.60 -10.42 12.89
C LYS A 121 -22.41 -9.03 12.29
N MET A 122 -21.68 -8.95 11.17
CA MET A 122 -21.50 -7.70 10.42
C MET A 122 -22.83 -7.21 9.84
N TYR A 123 -23.61 -8.10 9.24
CA TYR A 123 -24.92 -7.77 8.66
C TYR A 123 -25.86 -7.20 9.73
N ASP A 124 -26.03 -7.90 10.86
CA ASP A 124 -26.88 -7.47 11.96
C ASP A 124 -26.41 -6.12 12.52
N TYR A 125 -25.10 -5.96 12.74
CA TYR A 125 -24.52 -4.67 13.17
C TYR A 125 -24.87 -3.53 12.21
N VAL A 126 -24.68 -3.74 10.90
CA VAL A 126 -25.00 -2.73 9.87
C VAL A 126 -26.48 -2.38 9.90
N MET A 127 -27.36 -3.38 10.00
CA MET A 127 -28.80 -3.17 9.93
C MET A 127 -29.34 -2.46 11.19
N ASP A 128 -28.85 -2.84 12.37
CA ASP A 128 -29.30 -2.33 13.66
C ASP A 128 -28.72 -0.94 14.00
N THR A 129 -27.56 -0.59 13.45
CA THR A 129 -26.91 0.70 13.72
C THR A 129 -27.52 1.82 12.89
N ASP A 130 -27.64 3.03 13.46
CA ASP A 130 -27.97 4.22 12.67
C ASP A 130 -26.82 4.56 11.72
N ALA A 131 -27.09 4.50 10.41
CA ALA A 131 -26.12 4.80 9.36
C ALA A 131 -25.57 6.23 9.43
N LYS A 132 -26.30 7.16 10.05
CA LYS A 132 -25.88 8.56 10.20
C LYS A 132 -25.01 8.82 11.42
N SER A 133 -24.76 7.82 12.26
CA SER A 133 -23.85 7.96 13.41
C SER A 133 -22.41 8.17 12.93
N THR A 134 -21.64 8.97 13.66
CA THR A 134 -20.26 9.36 13.31
C THR A 134 -19.31 8.16 13.22
N ASP A 135 -19.55 7.14 14.04
CA ASP A 135 -18.66 5.97 14.11
C ASP A 135 -19.11 4.84 13.18
N PHE A 136 -20.23 5.00 12.45
CA PHE A 136 -20.76 3.96 11.57
C PHE A 136 -19.73 3.53 10.53
N TYR A 137 -19.19 4.48 9.77
CA TYR A 137 -18.22 4.20 8.71
C TYR A 137 -16.97 3.51 9.26
N THR A 138 -16.41 4.06 10.34
CA THR A 138 -15.21 3.50 10.99
C THR A 138 -15.45 2.09 11.54
N ASN A 139 -16.60 1.82 12.15
CA ASN A 139 -16.87 0.51 12.75
C ASN A 139 -17.27 -0.55 11.73
N VAL A 140 -18.05 -0.21 10.70
CA VAL A 140 -18.30 -1.12 9.57
C VAL A 140 -16.99 -1.41 8.84
N GLY A 141 -16.12 -0.41 8.69
CA GLY A 141 -14.78 -0.55 8.11
C GLY A 141 -13.81 -1.46 8.88
N LYS A 142 -14.16 -1.90 10.10
CA LYS A 142 -13.43 -2.95 10.83
C LYS A 142 -13.90 -4.37 10.47
N MET A 143 -15.03 -4.51 9.80
CA MET A 143 -15.66 -5.80 9.48
C MET A 143 -15.81 -6.03 7.98
N LEU A 144 -15.93 -4.96 7.19
CA LEU A 144 -16.06 -4.94 5.74
C LEU A 144 -14.99 -4.02 5.17
N ASP A 145 -14.31 -4.45 4.12
CA ASP A 145 -13.44 -3.55 3.37
C ASP A 145 -14.31 -2.60 2.54
N MET A 146 -14.38 -1.34 2.96
CA MET A 146 -15.29 -0.35 2.39
C MET A 146 -14.89 0.10 0.98
N GLU A 147 -13.59 0.12 0.69
CA GLU A 147 -13.09 0.49 -0.64
C GLU A 147 -13.36 -0.64 -1.63
N ASN A 148 -13.12 -1.89 -1.21
CA ASN A 148 -13.48 -3.08 -1.97
C ASN A 148 -14.98 -3.18 -2.22
N PHE A 149 -15.79 -2.89 -1.20
CA PHE A 149 -17.24 -2.88 -1.31
C PHE A 149 -17.72 -1.85 -2.34
N ALA A 150 -17.14 -0.64 -2.34
CA ALA A 150 -17.46 0.38 -3.34
C ALA A 150 -17.07 -0.08 -4.76
N ASP A 151 -15.82 -0.50 -4.97
CA ASP A 151 -15.31 -0.87 -6.29
C ASP A 151 -16.03 -2.10 -6.87
N TYR A 152 -16.40 -3.07 -6.02
CA TYR A 152 -17.20 -4.22 -6.42
C TYR A 152 -18.57 -3.81 -6.99
N PHE A 153 -19.33 -3.02 -6.22
CA PHE A 153 -20.65 -2.55 -6.67
C PHE A 153 -20.54 -1.62 -7.88
N ILE A 154 -19.54 -0.74 -7.92
CA ILE A 154 -19.28 0.14 -9.07
C ILE A 154 -19.04 -0.70 -10.32
N ALA A 155 -18.16 -1.71 -10.27
CA ALA A 155 -17.85 -2.55 -11.42
C ALA A 155 -19.09 -3.31 -11.93
N GLU A 156 -19.82 -3.99 -11.06
CA GLU A 156 -21.01 -4.76 -11.43
C GLU A 156 -22.14 -3.87 -12.01
N ILE A 157 -22.33 -2.66 -11.45
CA ILE A 157 -23.29 -1.67 -11.93
C ILE A 157 -22.84 -1.07 -13.26
N TYR A 158 -21.57 -0.67 -13.37
CA TYR A 158 -21.01 -0.06 -14.56
C TYR A 158 -21.05 -1.01 -15.74
N PHE A 159 -20.54 -2.24 -15.59
CA PHE A 159 -20.49 -3.26 -16.65
C PHE A 159 -21.85 -3.91 -16.94
N ASN A 160 -22.87 -3.64 -16.12
CA ASN A 160 -24.22 -4.15 -16.32
C ASN A 160 -24.28 -5.68 -16.38
N ASN A 161 -23.74 -6.36 -15.36
CA ASN A 161 -23.81 -7.81 -15.26
C ASN A 161 -25.26 -8.27 -15.03
N LYS A 162 -25.87 -8.89 -16.03
CA LYS A 162 -27.29 -9.28 -15.99
C LYS A 162 -27.59 -10.51 -15.15
N ASP A 163 -26.58 -11.29 -14.78
CA ASP A 163 -26.74 -12.49 -13.96
C ASP A 163 -26.11 -12.36 -12.58
N TRP A 164 -25.95 -11.13 -12.09
CA TRP A 164 -25.50 -10.84 -10.72
C TRP A 164 -26.69 -10.74 -9.75
N ILE A 165 -27.13 -9.52 -9.43
CA ILE A 165 -28.29 -9.24 -8.58
C ILE A 165 -29.44 -8.78 -9.47
N LYS A 166 -30.56 -9.51 -9.39
CA LYS A 166 -31.79 -9.21 -10.12
C LYS A 166 -32.72 -8.37 -9.23
N PRO A 167 -33.31 -7.28 -9.74
CA PRO A 167 -34.21 -6.43 -8.96
C PRO A 167 -35.40 -7.19 -8.34
N THR A 168 -35.81 -8.30 -8.95
CA THR A 168 -36.91 -9.16 -8.49
C THR A 168 -36.50 -10.18 -7.42
N GLY A 169 -35.31 -10.06 -6.82
CA GLY A 169 -34.86 -10.85 -5.66
C GLY A 169 -33.96 -12.05 -5.98
N GLY A 170 -33.63 -12.27 -7.26
CA GLY A 170 -32.68 -13.31 -7.65
C GLY A 170 -31.24 -12.88 -7.42
N VAL A 171 -30.43 -13.71 -6.76
CA VAL A 171 -29.00 -13.46 -6.56
C VAL A 171 -28.18 -14.61 -7.13
N ASN A 172 -27.24 -14.26 -7.99
CA ASN A 172 -26.25 -15.11 -8.63
C ASN A 172 -24.89 -14.39 -8.63
N ASN A 173 -23.84 -15.10 -9.03
CA ASN A 173 -22.52 -14.55 -9.33
C ASN A 173 -21.85 -13.71 -8.21
N ILE A 174 -22.22 -13.96 -6.95
CA ILE A 174 -21.55 -13.37 -5.79
C ILE A 174 -20.57 -14.37 -5.18
N LYS A 175 -19.37 -13.88 -4.90
CA LYS A 175 -18.41 -14.52 -4.01
C LYS A 175 -17.76 -13.48 -3.11
N LEU A 176 -17.53 -13.85 -1.85
CA LEU A 176 -16.87 -13.01 -0.87
C LEU A 176 -16.07 -13.87 0.11
N TRP A 177 -15.07 -13.28 0.74
CA TRP A 177 -14.19 -13.97 1.67
C TRP A 177 -13.82 -13.09 2.86
N ASN A 178 -13.37 -13.70 3.95
CA ASN A 178 -12.80 -13.02 5.11
C ASN A 178 -11.64 -13.83 5.70
N SER A 179 -10.62 -13.13 6.20
CA SER A 179 -9.56 -13.74 7.00
C SER A 179 -10.04 -14.00 8.42
N GLN A 180 -9.72 -15.18 8.96
CA GLN A 180 -9.94 -15.50 10.37
C GLN A 180 -8.81 -14.99 11.27
N LEU A 181 -7.77 -14.39 10.69
CA LEU A 181 -6.68 -13.74 11.44
C LEU A 181 -7.17 -12.42 12.07
N PRO A 182 -6.49 -11.91 13.12
CA PRO A 182 -6.84 -10.63 13.73
C PRO A 182 -6.90 -9.49 12.70
N GLY A 183 -7.98 -8.71 12.73
CA GLY A 183 -8.19 -7.60 11.79
C GLY A 183 -8.79 -7.99 10.43
N GLY A 184 -9.17 -9.26 10.22
CA GLY A 184 -9.84 -9.71 9.01
C GLY A 184 -11.15 -8.96 8.71
N LYS A 185 -11.34 -8.63 7.43
CA LYS A 185 -12.54 -7.96 6.90
C LYS A 185 -13.14 -8.77 5.75
N TRP A 186 -14.45 -8.68 5.58
CA TRP A 186 -15.15 -9.20 4.41
C TRP A 186 -14.74 -8.44 3.16
N ASN A 187 -14.48 -9.18 2.09
CA ASN A 187 -14.06 -8.69 0.78
C ASN A 187 -14.86 -9.42 -0.30
N TYR A 188 -15.42 -8.66 -1.25
CA TYR A 188 -16.09 -9.18 -2.43
C TYR A 188 -15.08 -9.49 -3.55
N LEU A 189 -15.41 -10.51 -4.34
CA LEU A 189 -14.66 -10.95 -5.50
C LEU A 189 -15.53 -10.80 -6.75
N LEU A 190 -14.98 -10.20 -7.82
CA LEU A 190 -15.62 -10.24 -9.12
C LEU A 190 -15.62 -11.68 -9.64
N TRP A 191 -16.81 -12.17 -9.96
CA TRP A 191 -17.02 -13.55 -10.34
C TRP A 191 -18.03 -13.62 -11.48
N ASP A 192 -17.64 -14.29 -12.57
CA ASP A 192 -18.53 -14.66 -13.67
C ASP A 192 -19.24 -13.46 -14.33
N MET A 193 -18.44 -12.61 -14.98
CA MET A 193 -18.87 -11.36 -15.62
C MET A 193 -19.25 -11.54 -17.09
N ASP A 194 -19.46 -12.77 -17.56
CA ASP A 194 -19.67 -13.06 -18.99
C ASP A 194 -21.02 -12.58 -19.55
N MET A 195 -22.00 -12.23 -18.70
CA MET A 195 -23.27 -11.60 -19.08
C MET A 195 -23.31 -10.07 -18.94
N SER A 196 -22.16 -9.43 -19.19
CA SER A 196 -21.96 -7.98 -19.06
C SER A 196 -21.77 -7.27 -20.41
N CYS A 197 -21.66 -5.94 -20.39
CA CYS A 197 -21.29 -5.09 -21.53
C CYS A 197 -22.10 -5.37 -22.82
N GLY A 198 -23.43 -5.41 -22.67
CA GLY A 198 -24.36 -5.47 -23.79
C GLY A 198 -24.70 -6.87 -24.30
N LEU A 199 -24.18 -7.95 -23.69
CA LEU A 199 -24.54 -9.31 -24.10
C LEU A 199 -26.07 -9.52 -24.01
N TYR A 200 -26.62 -10.23 -25.02
CA TYR A 200 -28.06 -10.43 -25.22
C TYR A 200 -28.87 -9.12 -25.17
N ASN A 201 -28.47 -8.16 -26.02
CA ASN A 201 -29.16 -6.87 -26.21
C ASN A 201 -29.25 -6.02 -24.93
N GLY A 202 -28.20 -6.01 -24.11
CA GLY A 202 -28.12 -5.10 -22.95
C GLY A 202 -27.92 -3.66 -23.41
N SER A 203 -28.72 -2.73 -22.88
CA SER A 203 -28.60 -1.32 -23.25
C SER A 203 -27.48 -0.64 -22.44
N PRO A 204 -26.64 0.20 -23.06
CA PRO A 204 -25.70 1.04 -22.30
C PRO A 204 -26.42 2.08 -21.42
N SER A 205 -27.73 2.31 -21.64
CA SER A 205 -28.56 3.20 -20.81
C SER A 205 -29.25 2.52 -19.63
N THR A 206 -29.06 1.21 -19.41
CA THR A 206 -29.74 0.52 -18.30
C THR A 206 -29.28 1.05 -16.93
N ASN A 207 -30.21 1.57 -16.13
CA ASN A 207 -29.92 2.12 -14.80
C ASN A 207 -29.87 1.02 -13.73
N ASN A 208 -28.77 0.26 -13.72
CA ASN A 208 -28.53 -0.75 -12.68
C ASN A 208 -28.33 -0.14 -11.30
N LEU A 209 -27.86 1.11 -11.20
CA LEU A 209 -27.66 1.79 -9.92
C LEU A 209 -29.00 1.90 -9.19
N SER A 210 -30.02 2.43 -9.86
CA SER A 210 -31.38 2.53 -9.32
C SER A 210 -31.93 1.16 -8.92
N ALA A 211 -31.79 0.15 -9.79
CA ALA A 211 -32.25 -1.21 -9.55
C ALA A 211 -31.64 -1.86 -8.28
N ILE A 212 -30.41 -1.49 -7.91
CA ILE A 212 -29.70 -2.02 -6.74
C ILE A 212 -29.96 -1.16 -5.49
N MET A 213 -30.14 0.16 -5.64
CA MET A 213 -30.53 1.06 -4.55
C MET A 213 -32.00 0.91 -4.13
N HIS A 214 -32.85 0.53 -5.08
CA HIS A 214 -34.30 0.45 -4.94
C HIS A 214 -34.84 -0.87 -5.52
N PRO A 215 -34.43 -2.03 -4.98
CA PRO A 215 -34.89 -3.32 -5.48
C PRO A 215 -36.37 -3.56 -5.15
N ASP A 216 -37.12 -4.19 -6.06
CA ASP A 216 -38.52 -4.62 -5.81
C ASP A 216 -38.57 -5.63 -4.65
N ASN A 217 -37.63 -6.58 -4.65
CA ASN A 217 -37.40 -7.53 -3.57
C ASN A 217 -35.94 -7.47 -3.14
N GLY A 218 -35.68 -6.88 -1.97
CA GLY A 218 -34.35 -6.81 -1.38
C GLY A 218 -33.76 -8.18 -1.07
N ASN A 219 -32.43 -8.22 -0.96
CA ASN A 219 -31.66 -9.34 -0.46
C ASN A 219 -30.51 -8.81 0.41
N ILE A 220 -29.83 -9.70 1.14
CA ILE A 220 -28.78 -9.33 2.08
C ILE A 220 -27.68 -8.41 1.49
N HIS A 221 -27.41 -8.45 0.18
CA HIS A 221 -26.39 -7.61 -0.44
C HIS A 221 -26.93 -6.23 -0.82
N THR A 222 -28.14 -6.14 -1.37
CA THR A 222 -28.79 -4.85 -1.65
C THR A 222 -29.16 -4.12 -0.36
N ASP A 223 -29.52 -4.87 0.69
CA ASP A 223 -29.82 -4.31 2.01
C ASP A 223 -28.58 -3.67 2.63
N LEU A 224 -27.44 -4.39 2.61
CA LEU A 224 -26.14 -3.85 3.03
C LEU A 224 -25.81 -2.59 2.23
N PHE A 225 -25.85 -2.66 0.90
CA PHE A 225 -25.51 -1.55 0.03
C PHE A 225 -26.40 -0.32 0.28
N GLY A 226 -27.71 -0.50 0.28
CA GLY A 226 -28.68 0.57 0.53
C GLY A 226 -28.60 1.14 1.95
N LYS A 227 -28.26 0.33 2.97
CA LYS A 227 -28.08 0.80 4.35
C LYS A 227 -26.77 1.59 4.49
N ILE A 228 -25.66 1.09 3.96
CA ILE A 228 -24.35 1.72 4.06
C ILE A 228 -24.32 3.05 3.29
N LEU A 229 -24.96 3.14 2.11
CA LEU A 229 -25.08 4.38 1.34
C LEU A 229 -25.83 5.52 2.06
N LYS A 230 -26.57 5.23 3.14
CA LYS A 230 -27.21 6.28 3.96
C LYS A 230 -26.23 7.02 4.86
N ASN A 231 -25.02 6.50 5.04
CA ASN A 231 -23.94 7.19 5.74
C ASN A 231 -23.36 8.29 4.82
N PRO A 232 -23.34 9.57 5.25
CA PRO A 232 -22.86 10.66 4.40
C PRO A 232 -21.42 10.53 3.93
N GLU A 233 -20.52 10.02 4.79
CA GLU A 233 -19.10 9.86 4.45
C GLU A 233 -18.91 8.79 3.36
N PHE A 234 -19.53 7.62 3.52
CA PHE A 234 -19.48 6.59 2.49
C PHE A 234 -20.24 6.99 1.22
N ARG A 235 -21.37 7.69 1.33
CA ARG A 235 -22.12 8.21 0.17
C ARG A 235 -21.21 9.08 -0.69
N ASP A 236 -20.56 10.06 -0.08
CA ASP A 236 -19.70 11.00 -0.79
C ASP A 236 -18.47 10.29 -1.36
N TYR A 237 -17.85 9.38 -0.58
CA TYR A 237 -16.78 8.52 -1.07
C TYR A 237 -17.21 7.69 -2.29
N TYR A 238 -18.36 7.02 -2.23
CA TYR A 238 -18.86 6.17 -3.30
C TYR A 238 -19.12 6.96 -4.59
N VAL A 239 -19.77 8.13 -4.50
CA VAL A 239 -20.03 8.99 -5.66
C VAL A 239 -18.72 9.50 -6.27
N ASN A 240 -17.79 9.97 -5.44
CA ASN A 240 -16.48 10.42 -5.91
C ASN A 240 -15.67 9.29 -6.52
N ARG A 241 -15.63 8.11 -5.88
CA ARG A 241 -14.92 6.93 -6.39
C ARG A 241 -15.51 6.44 -7.72
N PHE A 242 -16.83 6.49 -7.88
CA PHE A 242 -17.46 6.18 -9.17
C PHE A 242 -17.05 7.21 -10.24
N ALA A 243 -17.07 8.50 -9.92
CA ALA A 243 -16.60 9.55 -10.83
C ALA A 243 -15.12 9.38 -11.20
N ASP A 244 -14.26 9.06 -10.22
CA ASP A 244 -12.83 8.80 -10.39
C ASP A 244 -12.59 7.67 -11.40
N LEU A 245 -13.28 6.52 -11.24
CA LEU A 245 -13.18 5.38 -12.15
C LEU A 245 -13.72 5.71 -13.54
N ILE A 246 -14.82 6.47 -13.65
CA ILE A 246 -15.32 6.94 -14.94
C ILE A 246 -14.29 7.84 -15.62
N ASN A 247 -13.67 8.77 -14.88
CA ASN A 247 -12.67 9.70 -15.40
C ASN A 247 -11.34 9.02 -15.79
N THR A 248 -11.12 7.76 -15.42
CA THR A 248 -9.83 7.07 -15.61
C THR A 248 -9.99 5.68 -16.23
N VAL A 249 -10.31 4.67 -15.42
CA VAL A 249 -10.34 3.24 -15.77
C VAL A 249 -11.39 2.93 -16.84
N PHE A 250 -12.55 3.59 -16.78
CA PHE A 250 -13.68 3.33 -17.67
C PHE A 250 -13.73 4.25 -18.90
N GLN A 251 -12.69 5.05 -19.13
CA GLN A 251 -12.54 5.78 -20.39
C GLN A 251 -12.38 4.81 -21.57
N TYR A 252 -12.99 5.13 -22.71
CA TYR A 252 -12.96 4.27 -23.89
C TYR A 252 -11.53 3.93 -24.33
N ASP A 253 -10.63 4.91 -24.29
CA ASP A 253 -9.21 4.71 -24.60
C ASP A 253 -8.51 3.78 -23.61
N SER A 254 -8.89 3.82 -22.33
CA SER A 254 -8.37 2.90 -21.30
C SER A 254 -8.86 1.47 -21.55
N LEU A 255 -10.15 1.30 -21.87
CA LEU A 255 -10.76 0.00 -22.13
C LEU A 255 -10.21 -0.66 -23.41
N THR A 256 -10.06 0.10 -24.49
CA THR A 256 -9.56 -0.42 -25.78
C THR A 256 -8.08 -0.82 -25.71
N LYS A 257 -7.26 -0.12 -24.89
CA LYS A 257 -5.87 -0.51 -24.58
C LYS A 257 -5.75 -1.86 -23.89
N ILE A 258 -6.84 -2.41 -23.36
CA ILE A 258 -6.88 -3.77 -22.78
C ILE A 258 -7.55 -4.73 -23.76
N ALA A 259 -8.72 -4.39 -24.30
CA ALA A 259 -9.53 -5.29 -25.12
C ALA A 259 -8.85 -5.70 -26.44
N TYR A 260 -8.24 -4.76 -27.16
CA TYR A 260 -7.65 -5.06 -28.48
C TYR A 260 -6.37 -5.88 -28.39
N PRO A 261 -5.43 -5.62 -27.47
CA PRO A 261 -4.30 -6.54 -27.27
C PRO A 261 -4.76 -7.96 -26.89
N MET A 262 -5.80 -8.10 -26.07
CA MET A 262 -6.38 -9.42 -25.77
C MET A 262 -6.95 -10.09 -27.01
N ARG A 263 -7.74 -9.39 -27.83
CA ARG A 263 -8.24 -9.88 -29.13
C ARG A 263 -7.09 -10.33 -30.01
N ASP A 264 -6.11 -9.46 -30.22
CA ASP A 264 -5.01 -9.67 -31.16
C ASP A 264 -4.16 -10.88 -30.74
N SER A 265 -3.96 -11.07 -29.44
CA SER A 265 -3.22 -12.22 -28.88
C SER A 265 -3.84 -13.57 -29.22
N ILE A 266 -5.18 -13.64 -29.40
CA ILE A 266 -5.88 -14.89 -29.71
C ILE A 266 -6.33 -15.01 -31.17
N SER A 267 -6.18 -13.96 -31.99
CA SER A 267 -6.73 -13.90 -33.35
C SER A 267 -6.34 -15.10 -34.23
N SER A 268 -5.06 -15.49 -34.23
CA SER A 268 -4.59 -16.66 -34.99
C SER A 268 -5.17 -17.98 -34.50
N SER A 269 -5.38 -18.12 -33.19
CA SER A 269 -6.00 -19.30 -32.60
C SER A 269 -7.50 -19.36 -32.82
N MET A 270 -8.15 -18.20 -32.91
CA MET A 270 -9.58 -18.08 -33.15
C MET A 270 -9.97 -18.58 -34.53
N GLN A 271 -9.13 -18.35 -35.55
CA GLN A 271 -9.34 -18.96 -36.86
C GLN A 271 -9.44 -20.49 -36.76
N ARG A 272 -8.43 -21.13 -36.14
CA ARG A 272 -8.43 -22.58 -35.94
C ARG A 272 -9.59 -23.07 -35.06
N HIS A 273 -9.94 -22.31 -34.03
CA HIS A 273 -11.10 -22.61 -33.18
C HIS A 273 -12.38 -22.69 -34.02
N GLN A 274 -12.59 -21.71 -34.90
CA GLN A 274 -13.79 -21.64 -35.75
C GLN A 274 -13.78 -22.69 -36.87
N GLU A 275 -12.63 -23.05 -37.42
CA GLU A 275 -12.50 -24.19 -38.34
C GLU A 275 -12.96 -25.50 -37.68
N LYS A 276 -12.68 -25.67 -36.37
CA LYS A 276 -13.09 -26.87 -35.63
C LYS A 276 -14.56 -26.84 -35.19
N TRP A 277 -15.01 -25.74 -34.60
CA TRP A 277 -16.30 -25.66 -33.89
C TRP A 277 -17.38 -24.88 -34.65
N GLY A 278 -17.04 -24.31 -35.80
CA GLY A 278 -17.89 -23.36 -36.53
C GLY A 278 -17.76 -21.93 -35.97
N GLY A 279 -18.03 -20.95 -36.83
CA GLY A 279 -17.96 -19.53 -36.49
C GLY A 279 -17.49 -18.69 -37.67
N SER A 280 -17.27 -17.39 -37.42
CA SER A 280 -16.74 -16.45 -38.42
C SER A 280 -15.85 -15.44 -37.71
N LEU A 281 -14.65 -15.21 -38.25
CA LEU A 281 -13.72 -14.21 -37.72
C LEU A 281 -14.35 -12.81 -37.77
N ASP A 282 -15.12 -12.51 -38.81
CA ASP A 282 -15.83 -11.25 -38.94
C ASP A 282 -16.90 -11.08 -37.86
N LEU A 283 -17.69 -12.13 -37.58
CA LEU A 283 -18.69 -12.08 -36.51
C LEU A 283 -18.04 -11.99 -35.12
N TRP A 284 -16.91 -12.65 -34.91
CA TRP A 284 -16.13 -12.58 -33.67
C TRP A 284 -15.56 -11.17 -33.44
N ASN A 285 -14.90 -10.59 -34.45
CA ASN A 285 -14.43 -9.20 -34.39
C ASN A 285 -15.59 -8.22 -34.16
N THR A 286 -16.70 -8.41 -34.89
CA THR A 286 -17.92 -7.60 -34.71
C THR A 286 -18.46 -7.71 -33.29
N ALA A 287 -18.39 -8.88 -32.63
CA ALA A 287 -18.84 -9.04 -31.25
C ALA A 287 -17.98 -8.22 -30.27
N ILE A 288 -16.67 -8.13 -30.52
CA ILE A 288 -15.73 -7.32 -29.71
C ILE A 288 -15.99 -5.84 -29.95
N ASP A 289 -16.15 -5.42 -31.20
CA ASP A 289 -16.46 -4.04 -31.55
C ASP A 289 -17.81 -3.60 -30.97
N LYS A 290 -18.81 -4.49 -30.95
CA LYS A 290 -20.09 -4.25 -30.27
C LYS A 290 -19.93 -4.08 -28.76
N MET A 291 -19.08 -4.87 -28.11
CA MET A 291 -18.77 -4.72 -26.69
C MET A 291 -18.10 -3.36 -26.40
N MET A 292 -17.16 -2.94 -27.25
CA MET A 292 -16.47 -1.65 -27.10
C MET A 292 -17.37 -0.47 -27.45
N GLY A 293 -18.19 -0.58 -28.49
CA GLY A 293 -19.23 0.40 -28.82
C GLY A 293 -20.26 0.53 -27.70
N TRP A 294 -20.63 -0.56 -27.03
CA TRP A 294 -21.47 -0.48 -25.83
C TRP A 294 -20.80 0.33 -24.72
N ALA A 295 -19.52 0.06 -24.44
CA ALA A 295 -18.78 0.75 -23.38
C ALA A 295 -18.56 2.24 -23.69
N PHE A 296 -18.31 2.58 -24.96
CA PHE A 296 -18.21 3.96 -25.43
C PHE A 296 -19.47 4.79 -25.05
N ASN A 297 -20.65 4.19 -25.20
CA ASN A 297 -21.92 4.85 -24.93
C ASN A 297 -22.35 4.79 -23.45
N ARG A 298 -21.58 4.14 -22.56
CA ARG A 298 -22.00 3.90 -21.17
C ARG A 298 -21.77 5.09 -20.23
N ASN A 299 -20.68 5.85 -20.44
CA ASN A 299 -20.22 6.86 -19.50
C ASN A 299 -21.24 7.99 -19.26
N ASP A 300 -21.83 8.55 -20.31
CA ASP A 300 -22.79 9.64 -20.16
C ASP A 300 -24.06 9.18 -19.43
N HIS A 301 -24.52 7.96 -19.72
CA HIS A 301 -25.67 7.38 -19.03
C HIS A 301 -25.39 7.13 -17.55
N ILE A 302 -24.24 6.53 -17.21
CA ILE A 302 -23.94 6.27 -15.80
C ILE A 302 -23.77 7.58 -15.02
N ARG A 303 -23.24 8.63 -15.67
CA ARG A 303 -23.14 9.95 -15.03
C ARG A 303 -24.50 10.55 -14.71
N ALA A 304 -25.44 10.48 -15.66
CA ALA A 304 -26.81 10.92 -15.46
C ALA A 304 -27.54 10.09 -14.39
N HIS A 305 -27.27 8.78 -14.31
CA HIS A 305 -27.82 7.93 -13.26
C HIS A 305 -27.31 8.36 -11.88
N ILE A 306 -26.00 8.60 -11.72
CA ILE A 306 -25.43 9.08 -10.45
C ILE A 306 -26.06 10.41 -10.05
N GLU A 307 -26.18 11.37 -10.99
CA GLU A 307 -26.83 12.66 -10.73
C GLU A 307 -28.27 12.49 -10.21
N SER A 308 -29.06 11.65 -10.89
CA SER A 308 -30.46 11.38 -10.56
C SER A 308 -30.63 10.62 -9.24
N GLU A 309 -29.98 9.46 -9.07
CA GLU A 309 -30.20 8.59 -7.90
C GLU A 309 -29.72 9.21 -6.59
N PHE A 310 -28.71 10.09 -6.64
CA PHE A 310 -28.18 10.78 -5.46
C PHE A 310 -28.74 12.19 -5.26
N GLY A 311 -29.64 12.66 -6.14
CA GLY A 311 -30.28 13.97 -6.06
C GLY A 311 -29.28 15.13 -6.17
N LEU A 312 -28.30 15.02 -7.08
CA LEU A 312 -27.24 16.01 -7.26
C LEU A 312 -27.71 17.12 -8.20
N THR A 313 -27.17 18.34 -8.01
CA THR A 313 -27.68 19.53 -8.73
C THR A 313 -27.36 19.48 -10.22
N LYS A 314 -26.11 19.13 -10.54
CA LYS A 314 -25.57 19.05 -11.90
C LYS A 314 -24.17 18.44 -11.89
N GLN A 315 -23.72 18.01 -13.05
CA GLN A 315 -22.31 17.75 -13.34
C GLN A 315 -21.50 19.05 -13.45
N VAL A 316 -20.24 19.00 -13.01
CA VAL A 316 -19.24 20.08 -13.13
C VAL A 316 -17.92 19.53 -13.65
N GLU A 317 -17.22 20.31 -14.48
CA GLU A 317 -15.88 19.97 -14.95
C GLU A 317 -14.82 20.60 -14.05
N ILE A 318 -13.93 19.77 -13.51
CA ILE A 318 -12.81 20.22 -12.70
C ILE A 318 -11.55 20.09 -13.55
N THR A 319 -10.90 21.21 -13.84
CA THR A 319 -9.58 21.22 -14.47
C THR A 319 -8.51 21.43 -13.42
N LEU A 320 -7.52 20.53 -13.33
CA LEU A 320 -6.39 20.61 -12.42
C LEU A 320 -5.16 21.07 -13.18
N ALA A 321 -4.43 22.05 -12.68
CA ALA A 321 -3.22 22.59 -13.30
C ALA A 321 -2.14 22.91 -12.26
N THR A 322 -0.88 23.02 -12.70
CA THR A 322 0.23 23.43 -11.83
C THR A 322 0.93 24.67 -12.38
N SER A 323 1.47 25.48 -11.47
CA SER A 323 2.31 26.61 -11.81
C SER A 323 3.57 26.65 -10.94
N PRO A 324 4.79 26.56 -11.50
CA PRO A 324 5.06 26.34 -12.92
C PRO A 324 4.54 24.97 -13.42
N PRO A 325 4.42 24.77 -14.74
CA PRO A 325 4.16 23.44 -15.30
C PRO A 325 5.16 22.42 -14.75
N GLU A 326 4.71 21.19 -14.49
CA GLU A 326 5.53 20.08 -13.98
C GLU A 326 6.15 20.28 -12.59
N ALA A 327 5.78 21.35 -11.86
CA ALA A 327 6.25 21.59 -10.49
C ALA A 327 5.74 20.55 -9.47
N GLY A 328 4.70 19.82 -9.83
CA GLY A 328 4.11 18.80 -8.98
C GLY A 328 2.98 18.07 -9.69
N ARG A 329 2.29 17.24 -8.93
CA ARG A 329 1.08 16.52 -9.32
C ARG A 329 -0.07 16.99 -8.43
N ILE A 330 -1.28 16.63 -8.81
CA ILE A 330 -2.46 16.90 -8.01
C ILE A 330 -3.23 15.59 -7.87
N MET A 331 -3.47 15.17 -6.65
CA MET A 331 -4.44 14.11 -6.35
C MET A 331 -5.82 14.73 -6.26
N ILE A 332 -6.82 14.08 -6.84
CA ILE A 332 -8.22 14.37 -6.60
C ILE A 332 -8.89 13.09 -6.14
N ASN A 333 -9.46 13.12 -4.94
CA ASN A 333 -10.05 11.98 -4.25
C ASN A 333 -9.09 10.78 -4.22
N SER A 334 -9.36 9.74 -5.01
CA SER A 334 -8.57 8.50 -5.07
C SER A 334 -7.62 8.41 -6.26
N ILE A 335 -7.62 9.39 -7.18
CA ILE A 335 -6.82 9.36 -8.40
C ILE A 335 -5.78 10.47 -8.43
N THR A 336 -4.69 10.22 -9.14
CA THR A 336 -3.67 11.22 -9.45
C THR A 336 -3.45 11.19 -10.96
N PRO A 337 -3.98 12.18 -11.71
CA PRO A 337 -3.78 12.25 -13.15
C PRO A 337 -2.30 12.21 -13.54
N LYS A 338 -2.01 11.60 -14.70
CA LYS A 338 -0.63 11.42 -15.17
C LYS A 338 0.02 12.72 -15.66
N SER A 339 -0.78 13.70 -16.06
CA SER A 339 -0.31 14.95 -16.64
C SER A 339 -1.25 16.08 -16.23
N ASN A 340 -0.70 17.27 -16.08
CA ASN A 340 -1.45 18.50 -15.89
C ASN A 340 -1.23 19.43 -17.10
N PRO A 341 -2.25 20.16 -17.58
CA PRO A 341 -3.60 20.20 -17.04
C PRO A 341 -4.38 18.89 -17.31
N TRP A 342 -5.30 18.56 -16.40
CA TRP A 342 -6.21 17.43 -16.53
C TRP A 342 -7.63 17.85 -16.20
N THR A 343 -8.61 17.36 -16.96
CA THR A 343 -10.03 17.67 -16.73
C THR A 343 -10.82 16.40 -16.45
N GLY A 344 -11.66 16.43 -15.43
CA GLY A 344 -12.59 15.36 -15.10
C GLY A 344 -13.98 15.89 -14.70
N ILE A 345 -14.99 15.06 -14.84
CA ILE A 345 -16.38 15.41 -14.49
C ILE A 345 -16.72 14.86 -13.11
N TYR A 346 -17.25 15.74 -12.26
CA TYR A 346 -17.72 15.50 -10.90
C TYR A 346 -19.10 16.14 -10.69
N TYR A 347 -19.58 16.23 -9.45
CA TYR A 347 -20.96 16.62 -9.17
C TYR A 347 -21.05 17.73 -8.12
N ASP A 348 -21.88 18.73 -8.41
CA ASP A 348 -22.31 19.71 -7.42
C ASP A 348 -23.25 19.03 -6.41
N GLY A 349 -22.86 19.08 -5.13
CA GLY A 349 -23.52 18.42 -4.02
C GLY A 349 -22.68 17.30 -3.37
N VAL A 350 -21.48 17.01 -3.91
CA VAL A 350 -20.52 16.07 -3.33
C VAL A 350 -19.14 16.74 -3.25
N PRO A 351 -18.63 17.06 -2.05
CA PRO A 351 -17.31 17.66 -1.91
C PRO A 351 -16.21 16.72 -2.41
N VAL A 352 -15.29 17.26 -3.23
CA VAL A 352 -14.06 16.57 -3.63
C VAL A 352 -12.90 17.01 -2.74
N THR A 353 -11.92 16.14 -2.56
CA THR A 353 -10.64 16.49 -1.92
C THR A 353 -9.57 16.60 -2.99
N ILE A 354 -8.89 17.74 -3.07
CA ILE A 354 -7.80 18.00 -4.01
C ILE A 354 -6.53 18.24 -3.19
N SER A 355 -5.45 17.52 -3.48
CA SER A 355 -4.19 17.57 -2.75
C SER A 355 -3.00 17.80 -3.69
N ALA A 356 -2.18 18.79 -3.40
CA ALA A 356 -0.95 19.08 -4.12
C ALA A 356 0.15 18.07 -3.73
N ILE A 357 0.92 17.62 -4.72
CA ILE A 357 2.06 16.73 -4.52
C ILE A 357 3.28 17.39 -5.17
N PRO A 358 4.12 18.11 -4.42
CA PRO A 358 5.31 18.74 -4.98
C PRO A 358 6.28 17.70 -5.57
N ASN A 359 6.81 17.97 -6.77
CA ASN A 359 7.95 17.23 -7.28
C ASN A 359 9.23 17.65 -6.51
N PRO A 360 10.30 16.82 -6.49
CA PRO A 360 11.54 17.16 -5.80
C PRO A 360 12.07 18.56 -6.15
N GLY A 361 12.33 19.38 -5.11
CA GLY A 361 12.83 20.75 -5.25
C GLY A 361 11.77 21.83 -5.34
N PHE A 362 10.49 21.45 -5.41
CA PHE A 362 9.37 22.37 -5.31
C PHE A 362 8.71 22.32 -3.94
N THR A 363 8.09 23.44 -3.55
CA THR A 363 7.27 23.57 -2.35
C THR A 363 5.94 24.17 -2.74
N PHE A 364 4.84 23.55 -2.30
CA PHE A 364 3.51 24.09 -2.50
C PHE A 364 3.39 25.47 -1.84
N LYS A 365 2.75 26.41 -2.54
CA LYS A 365 2.57 27.78 -2.09
C LYS A 365 1.12 28.05 -1.73
N ASN A 366 0.21 27.89 -2.68
CA ASN A 366 -1.21 28.18 -2.53
C ASN A 366 -2.03 27.58 -3.68
N TRP A 367 -3.35 27.55 -3.52
CA TRP A 367 -4.30 27.21 -4.58
C TRP A 367 -4.77 28.48 -5.30
N GLY A 368 -5.26 28.33 -6.54
CA GLY A 368 -6.05 29.35 -7.21
C GLY A 368 -7.18 28.74 -8.04
N ILE A 369 -8.27 29.49 -8.19
CA ILE A 369 -9.42 29.17 -9.03
C ILE A 369 -9.51 30.22 -10.14
N ASN A 370 -9.49 29.80 -11.40
CA ASN A 370 -9.57 30.70 -12.56
C ASN A 370 -8.55 31.85 -12.49
N ASN A 371 -7.30 31.53 -12.13
CA ASN A 371 -6.19 32.46 -11.89
C ASN A 371 -6.34 33.42 -10.70
N ASN A 372 -7.40 33.29 -9.90
CA ASN A 372 -7.53 34.01 -8.64
C ASN A 372 -7.04 33.13 -7.50
N VAL A 373 -6.07 33.62 -6.73
CA VAL A 373 -5.60 32.91 -5.53
C VAL A 373 -6.75 32.75 -4.55
N ILE A 374 -6.95 31.52 -4.07
CA ILE A 374 -7.96 31.20 -3.06
C ILE A 374 -7.27 30.84 -1.75
N ASN A 375 -7.72 31.45 -0.64
CA ASN A 375 -7.22 31.28 0.72
C ASN A 375 -5.69 31.44 0.87
N GLU A 376 -5.22 32.42 1.63
CA GLU A 376 -3.80 32.55 2.02
C GLU A 376 -3.34 31.44 3.00
N ASP A 377 -4.00 30.28 3.01
CA ASP A 377 -3.61 29.10 3.78
C ASP A 377 -2.72 28.19 2.91
N SER A 378 -1.54 27.89 3.42
CA SER A 378 -0.55 27.00 2.80
C SER A 378 -0.91 25.52 2.86
N ASN A 379 -2.20 25.17 3.01
CA ASN A 379 -2.62 23.77 3.11
C ASN A 379 -2.59 23.10 1.73
N GLU A 380 -1.76 22.07 1.60
CA GLU A 380 -1.62 21.27 0.38
C GLU A 380 -2.92 20.56 0.00
N SER A 381 -3.83 20.32 0.95
CA SER A 381 -5.09 19.62 0.72
C SER A 381 -6.32 20.48 1.04
N ILE A 382 -7.22 20.59 0.07
CA ILE A 382 -8.49 21.31 0.19
C ILE A 382 -9.67 20.38 -0.09
N LYS A 383 -10.74 20.49 0.70
CA LYS A 383 -12.01 19.78 0.48
C LYS A 383 -13.10 20.80 0.17
N LEU A 384 -13.69 20.73 -1.03
CA LEU A 384 -14.61 21.75 -1.52
C LEU A 384 -15.78 21.09 -2.26
N ASN A 385 -17.00 21.62 -2.07
CA ASN A 385 -18.11 21.38 -2.99
C ASN A 385 -17.97 22.33 -4.18
N ILE A 386 -17.76 21.80 -5.37
CA ILE A 386 -17.53 22.60 -6.58
C ILE A 386 -18.85 22.76 -7.32
N THR A 387 -19.30 24.01 -7.46
CA THR A 387 -20.61 24.38 -8.00
C THR A 387 -20.57 24.89 -9.43
N SER A 388 -19.37 25.06 -10.00
CA SER A 388 -19.12 25.58 -11.35
C SER A 388 -17.93 24.85 -11.98
N SER A 389 -17.94 24.75 -13.31
CA SER A 389 -16.81 24.21 -14.05
C SER A 389 -15.66 25.22 -14.04
N ASP A 390 -14.56 24.89 -13.37
CA ASP A 390 -13.47 25.83 -13.08
C ASP A 390 -12.09 25.15 -13.20
N ILE A 391 -11.05 25.99 -13.35
CA ILE A 391 -9.65 25.55 -13.27
C ILE A 391 -9.06 25.80 -11.88
N PHE A 392 -8.57 24.74 -11.26
CA PHE A 392 -7.87 24.72 -9.98
C PHE A 392 -6.37 24.58 -10.24
N THR A 393 -5.61 25.61 -9.87
CA THR A 393 -4.16 25.66 -10.06
C THR A 393 -3.44 25.51 -8.72
N ALA A 394 -2.58 24.51 -8.60
CA ALA A 394 -1.59 24.45 -7.52
C ALA A 394 -0.37 25.30 -7.88
N TYR A 395 -0.12 26.35 -7.10
CA TYR A 395 1.07 27.19 -7.25
C TYR A 395 2.19 26.65 -6.37
N TYR A 396 3.40 26.59 -6.93
CA TYR A 396 4.60 26.12 -6.29
C TYR A 396 5.70 27.17 -6.35
N THR A 397 6.69 27.04 -5.48
CA THR A 397 7.96 27.78 -5.52
C THR A 397 9.11 26.79 -5.55
N GLY A 398 10.32 27.26 -5.90
CA GLY A 398 11.50 26.42 -6.05
C GLY A 398 11.78 26.04 -7.51
N SER A 399 12.57 24.99 -7.69
CA SER A 399 13.03 24.49 -8.99
C SER A 399 13.30 23.00 -8.89
N ALA A 400 13.12 22.28 -10.00
CA ALA A 400 13.37 20.85 -10.05
C ALA A 400 14.78 20.49 -9.56
N ILE A 401 14.89 19.47 -8.74
CA ILE A 401 16.16 18.84 -8.38
C ILE A 401 16.10 17.34 -8.64
N GLU A 402 17.27 16.72 -8.76
CA GLU A 402 17.40 15.26 -8.65
C GLU A 402 17.43 14.90 -7.16
N PRO A 403 16.48 14.07 -6.66
CA PRO A 403 16.38 13.73 -5.25
C PRO A 403 17.57 12.87 -4.81
N LYS A 404 18.18 13.21 -3.66
CA LYS A 404 19.25 12.42 -3.04
C LYS A 404 18.68 11.40 -2.07
N VAL A 405 18.31 10.24 -2.58
CA VAL A 405 17.81 9.11 -1.81
C VAL A 405 18.67 7.87 -2.01
N THR A 406 18.76 7.02 -0.98
CA THR A 406 19.48 5.73 -1.04
C THR A 406 18.73 4.67 -0.23
N PHE A 407 18.96 3.40 -0.53
CA PHE A 407 18.72 2.35 0.45
C PHE A 407 19.82 2.43 1.52
N SER A 408 19.45 2.57 2.78
CA SER A 408 20.38 2.65 3.91
C SER A 408 20.50 1.32 4.65
N GLU A 409 19.42 0.56 4.71
CA GLU A 409 19.37 -0.67 5.50
C GLU A 409 18.43 -1.71 4.87
N ILE A 410 18.79 -3.00 4.93
CA ILE A 410 18.00 -4.12 4.39
C ILE A 410 17.96 -5.27 5.41
N ASN A 411 16.76 -5.69 5.81
CA ASN A 411 16.52 -6.92 6.55
C ASN A 411 15.80 -7.93 5.65
N TYR A 412 16.56 -8.86 5.09
CA TYR A 412 16.05 -9.88 4.18
C TYR A 412 15.89 -11.26 4.84
N HIS A 413 16.42 -11.45 6.06
CA HIS A 413 16.31 -12.71 6.78
C HIS A 413 16.48 -12.47 8.29
N SER A 414 15.36 -12.24 8.97
CA SER A 414 15.34 -12.08 10.43
C SER A 414 15.83 -13.34 11.17
N ALA A 415 16.35 -13.17 12.39
CA ALA A 415 16.56 -14.31 13.28
C ALA A 415 15.22 -14.90 13.73
N LEU A 416 15.13 -16.23 13.82
CA LEU A 416 13.89 -16.95 14.19
C LEU A 416 13.24 -16.46 15.50
N GLN A 417 14.04 -16.05 16.48
CA GLN A 417 13.54 -15.61 17.79
C GLN A 417 13.07 -14.15 17.81
N ASN A 418 13.51 -13.35 16.83
CA ASN A 418 13.23 -11.91 16.71
C ASN A 418 12.79 -11.60 15.27
N ASP A 419 11.77 -12.31 14.79
CA ASP A 419 11.26 -12.13 13.44
C ASP A 419 10.52 -10.78 13.30
N ALA A 420 11.14 -9.84 12.60
CA ALA A 420 10.57 -8.53 12.27
C ALA A 420 9.83 -8.52 10.93
N GLY A 421 9.77 -9.67 10.24
CA GLY A 421 9.47 -9.71 8.80
C GLY A 421 10.57 -9.05 7.97
N ASP A 422 10.38 -9.05 6.66
CA ASP A 422 11.32 -8.40 5.74
C ASP A 422 11.03 -6.91 5.64
N TRP A 423 12.09 -6.11 5.56
CA TRP A 423 11.95 -4.66 5.38
C TRP A 423 13.19 -4.05 4.74
N VAL A 424 12.98 -2.88 4.13
CA VAL A 424 14.03 -2.06 3.52
C VAL A 424 13.84 -0.60 3.94
N GLU A 425 14.95 0.09 4.21
CA GLU A 425 14.95 1.49 4.61
C GLU A 425 15.46 2.38 3.48
N VAL A 426 14.75 3.49 3.26
CA VAL A 426 15.17 4.57 2.37
C VAL A 426 15.59 5.78 3.19
N HIS A 427 16.79 6.26 2.94
CA HIS A 427 17.37 7.48 3.53
C HIS A 427 17.36 8.62 2.51
N ASN A 428 16.82 9.77 2.92
CA ASN A 428 16.96 11.04 2.21
C ASN A 428 18.19 11.78 2.73
N TYR A 429 19.30 11.74 1.99
CA TYR A 429 20.54 12.46 2.35
C TYR A 429 20.62 13.86 1.72
N ASP A 430 19.49 14.42 1.28
CA ASP A 430 19.38 15.82 0.93
C ASP A 430 19.10 16.73 2.14
N ASN A 431 19.30 18.03 1.95
CA ASN A 431 18.97 19.06 2.94
C ASN A 431 17.53 19.58 2.82
N ILE A 432 16.71 18.98 1.95
CA ILE A 432 15.28 19.25 1.78
C ILE A 432 14.47 17.97 1.97
N SER A 433 13.17 18.10 2.25
CA SER A 433 12.26 16.96 2.31
C SER A 433 11.99 16.37 0.92
N ILE A 434 11.84 15.05 0.84
CA ILE A 434 11.46 14.34 -0.39
C ILE A 434 10.10 13.68 -0.20
N ASN A 435 9.14 14.02 -1.06
CA ASN A 435 7.80 13.43 -1.07
C ASN A 435 7.80 12.18 -1.98
N LEU A 436 7.55 11.01 -1.39
CA LEU A 436 7.49 9.73 -2.10
C LEU A 436 6.05 9.29 -2.42
N SER A 437 5.07 10.17 -2.23
CA SER A 437 3.65 9.85 -2.48
C SER A 437 3.45 9.33 -3.91
N GLY A 438 2.95 8.10 -4.02
CA GLY A 438 2.67 7.43 -5.29
C GLY A 438 3.91 6.96 -6.07
N TRP A 439 5.12 7.07 -5.50
CA TRP A 439 6.28 6.33 -5.97
C TRP A 439 6.09 4.83 -5.74
N HIS A 440 7.00 4.00 -6.24
CA HIS A 440 6.83 2.56 -6.18
C HIS A 440 8.08 1.86 -5.65
N LEU A 441 7.89 0.90 -4.75
CA LEU A 441 8.91 -0.05 -4.33
C LEU A 441 8.66 -1.40 -5.01
N LYS A 442 9.71 -2.04 -5.48
CA LYS A 442 9.64 -3.29 -6.25
C LYS A 442 10.78 -4.23 -5.86
N ASP A 443 10.49 -5.53 -5.82
CA ASP A 443 11.48 -6.61 -5.77
C ASP A 443 11.85 -7.09 -7.19
N SER A 444 12.51 -8.26 -7.27
CA SER A 444 12.86 -8.89 -8.55
C SER A 444 11.68 -9.58 -9.24
N GLY A 445 10.59 -9.78 -8.51
CA GLY A 445 9.32 -10.18 -9.05
C GLY A 445 8.65 -9.08 -9.84
N THR A 446 7.33 -9.06 -9.73
CA THR A 446 6.46 -8.19 -10.54
C THR A 446 5.45 -7.44 -9.70
N ASP A 447 5.36 -7.83 -8.44
CA ASP A 447 4.54 -7.13 -7.47
C ASP A 447 5.17 -5.76 -7.22
N LEU A 448 4.30 -4.77 -7.07
CA LEU A 448 4.69 -3.37 -7.01
C LEU A 448 3.95 -2.74 -5.84
N PHE A 449 4.68 -2.21 -4.88
CA PHE A 449 4.10 -1.47 -3.78
C PHE A 449 4.02 0.01 -4.14
N LYS A 450 2.81 0.52 -4.35
CA LYS A 450 2.59 1.97 -4.49
C LYS A 450 2.65 2.62 -3.11
N ILE A 451 3.61 3.53 -2.95
CA ILE A 451 3.83 4.24 -1.69
C ILE A 451 2.62 5.15 -1.39
N PRO A 452 1.99 5.03 -0.20
CA PRO A 452 0.83 5.82 0.20
C PRO A 452 1.07 7.32 0.12
N PHE A 453 -0.02 8.05 -0.16
CA PHE A 453 -0.02 9.50 -0.12
C PHE A 453 0.34 10.03 1.29
N GLY A 454 1.13 11.11 1.35
CA GLY A 454 1.64 11.69 2.59
C GLY A 454 2.96 11.10 3.08
N THR A 455 3.55 10.15 2.35
CA THR A 455 4.88 9.59 2.70
C THR A 455 5.98 10.59 2.33
N ILE A 456 6.41 11.39 3.30
CA ILE A 456 7.44 12.42 3.14
C ILE A 456 8.64 12.08 4.03
N ILE A 457 9.83 12.00 3.43
CA ILE A 457 11.07 11.84 4.18
C ILE A 457 11.64 13.24 4.47
N PRO A 458 11.81 13.64 5.75
CA PRO A 458 12.41 14.93 6.09
C PRO A 458 13.90 15.00 5.65
N PRO A 459 14.52 16.19 5.67
CA PRO A 459 15.97 16.32 5.41
C PRO A 459 16.79 15.39 6.32
N ASN A 460 17.74 14.62 5.75
CA ASN A 460 18.53 13.60 6.48
C ASN A 460 17.68 12.54 7.20
N GLY A 461 16.42 12.37 6.76
CA GLY A 461 15.44 11.49 7.37
C GLY A 461 15.40 10.10 6.72
N TYR A 462 14.67 9.21 7.37
CA TYR A 462 14.56 7.81 6.99
C TYR A 462 13.09 7.38 6.92
N VAL A 463 12.78 6.37 6.11
CA VAL A 463 11.50 5.67 6.14
C VAL A 463 11.72 4.19 5.87
N VAL A 464 11.05 3.35 6.65
CA VAL A 464 11.12 1.89 6.52
C VAL A 464 9.90 1.38 5.76
N PHE A 465 10.12 0.49 4.80
CA PHE A 465 9.07 -0.24 4.10
C PHE A 465 9.08 -1.71 4.54
N SER A 466 7.98 -2.17 5.15
CA SER A 466 7.90 -3.48 5.80
C SER A 466 6.82 -4.39 5.19
N SER A 467 7.18 -5.65 4.99
CA SER A 467 6.27 -6.72 4.55
C SER A 467 5.19 -7.03 5.59
N ASP A 468 5.55 -7.08 6.87
CA ASP A 468 4.63 -7.31 7.99
C ASP A 468 4.80 -6.22 9.05
N THR A 469 3.97 -5.19 8.95
CA THR A 469 3.99 -4.04 9.84
C THR A 469 3.72 -4.40 11.31
N GLN A 470 3.04 -5.52 11.58
CA GLN A 470 2.78 -5.96 12.95
C GLN A 470 3.99 -6.65 13.55
N LYS A 471 4.64 -7.56 12.80
CA LYS A 471 5.94 -8.15 13.23
C LYS A 471 6.99 -7.07 13.41
N PHE A 472 7.10 -6.16 12.45
CA PHE A 472 8.04 -5.06 12.50
C PHE A 472 7.81 -4.20 13.75
N LYS A 473 6.57 -3.76 13.99
CA LYS A 473 6.21 -2.98 15.19
C LYS A 473 6.45 -3.73 16.50
N ASN A 474 6.27 -5.06 16.52
CA ASN A 474 6.55 -5.86 17.70
C ASN A 474 8.05 -5.89 18.03
N GLN A 475 8.92 -5.93 17.02
CA GLN A 475 10.38 -5.90 17.21
C GLN A 475 10.93 -4.49 17.41
N HIS A 476 10.29 -3.49 16.79
CA HIS A 476 10.70 -2.07 16.76
C HIS A 476 9.57 -1.14 17.24
N PRO A 477 9.12 -1.25 18.51
CA PRO A 477 7.93 -0.54 19.00
C PRO A 477 8.07 0.99 19.05
N PHE A 478 9.30 1.51 18.94
CA PHE A 478 9.61 2.95 18.98
C PHE A 478 9.85 3.57 17.60
N VAL A 479 9.92 2.75 16.54
CA VAL A 479 10.06 3.25 15.17
C VAL A 479 8.67 3.62 14.68
N SER A 480 8.46 4.90 14.35
CA SER A 480 7.17 5.42 13.89
C SER A 480 7.14 5.73 12.38
N ASN A 481 8.30 5.85 11.75
CA ASN A 481 8.50 6.17 10.34
C ASN A 481 8.58 4.90 9.48
N PHE A 482 7.54 4.06 9.54
CA PHE A 482 7.43 2.87 8.71
C PHE A 482 6.09 2.81 7.96
N VAL A 483 6.12 2.15 6.81
CA VAL A 483 4.99 1.99 5.88
C VAL A 483 4.97 0.53 5.39
N GLY A 484 3.80 -0.02 5.10
CA GLY A 484 3.59 -1.40 4.65
C GLY A 484 2.08 -1.69 4.57
N GLN A 485 1.59 -2.91 4.35
CA GLN A 485 2.21 -4.22 4.15
C GLN A 485 2.71 -4.38 2.71
N LEU A 486 4.00 -4.69 2.52
CA LEU A 486 4.49 -4.98 1.17
C LEU A 486 3.80 -6.22 0.60
N PRO A 487 3.47 -6.24 -0.71
CA PRO A 487 2.83 -7.39 -1.35
C PRO A 487 3.83 -8.51 -1.66
N PHE A 488 5.09 -8.36 -1.27
CA PHE A 488 6.18 -9.30 -1.50
C PHE A 488 7.06 -9.42 -0.24
N ASN A 489 7.80 -10.53 -0.17
CA ASN A 489 8.87 -10.79 0.79
C ASN A 489 10.21 -10.75 0.07
N LEU A 490 11.30 -10.63 0.84
CA LEU A 490 12.65 -10.62 0.31
C LEU A 490 13.26 -12.04 0.28
N SER A 491 14.11 -12.30 -0.71
CA SER A 491 14.81 -13.57 -0.91
C SER A 491 16.02 -13.72 0.03
N ASN A 492 16.02 -14.78 0.85
CA ASN A 492 17.16 -15.16 1.68
C ASN A 492 18.48 -15.43 0.91
N TYR A 493 18.43 -15.54 -0.43
CA TYR A 493 19.61 -15.81 -1.27
C TYR A 493 20.14 -14.56 -2.01
N GLY A 494 19.44 -13.43 -1.90
CA GLY A 494 19.70 -12.23 -2.69
C GLY A 494 18.71 -12.05 -3.83
N GLU A 495 18.49 -10.77 -4.17
CA GLU A 495 17.69 -10.29 -5.29
C GLU A 495 17.95 -8.80 -5.54
N GLN A 496 17.32 -8.24 -6.56
CA GLN A 496 17.23 -6.79 -6.80
C GLN A 496 16.00 -6.18 -6.11
N ILE A 497 16.21 -5.05 -5.42
CA ILE A 497 15.19 -4.13 -4.92
C ILE A 497 15.34 -2.82 -5.68
N SER A 498 14.23 -2.24 -6.14
CA SER A 498 14.20 -0.99 -6.90
C SER A 498 13.20 -0.01 -6.33
N LEU A 499 13.61 1.26 -6.24
CA LEU A 499 12.73 2.41 -6.00
C LEU A 499 12.48 3.10 -7.34
N LEU A 500 11.22 3.15 -7.75
CA LEU A 500 10.76 3.84 -8.95
C LEU A 500 10.01 5.10 -8.55
N ASP A 501 10.10 6.16 -9.34
CA ASP A 501 9.27 7.33 -9.15
C ASP A 501 7.80 7.04 -9.53
N TYR A 502 6.98 8.08 -9.47
CA TYR A 502 5.57 7.99 -9.83
C TYR A 502 5.35 7.55 -11.30
N ASP A 503 6.23 7.95 -12.22
CA ASP A 503 6.14 7.61 -13.64
C ASP A 503 6.85 6.30 -13.97
N TYR A 504 7.14 5.47 -12.96
CA TYR A 504 7.81 4.17 -13.07
C TYR A 504 9.26 4.27 -13.57
N LYS A 505 9.88 5.45 -13.53
CA LYS A 505 11.30 5.59 -13.84
C LYS A 505 12.10 5.18 -12.61
N GLN A 506 13.12 4.34 -12.82
CA GLN A 506 13.98 3.89 -11.73
C GLN A 506 14.80 5.07 -11.17
N VAL A 507 14.67 5.30 -9.87
CA VAL A 507 15.43 6.32 -9.12
C VAL A 507 16.72 5.70 -8.58
N LEU A 508 16.61 4.53 -7.94
CA LEU A 508 17.76 3.71 -7.55
C LEU A 508 17.41 2.23 -7.42
N SER A 509 18.42 1.37 -7.39
CA SER A 509 18.29 -0.06 -7.17
C SER A 509 19.49 -0.61 -6.40
N VAL A 510 19.29 -1.73 -5.70
CA VAL A 510 20.34 -2.54 -5.07
C VAL A 510 20.11 -4.00 -5.39
N THR A 511 21.16 -4.71 -5.78
CA THR A 511 21.16 -6.18 -5.94
C THR A 511 21.96 -6.80 -4.81
N TYR A 512 21.28 -7.20 -3.73
CA TYR A 512 21.94 -7.79 -2.56
C TYR A 512 22.15 -9.30 -2.72
N SER A 513 23.03 -9.87 -1.89
CA SER A 513 23.29 -11.31 -1.84
C SER A 513 23.68 -11.74 -0.43
N ASN A 514 23.58 -13.04 -0.14
CA ASN A 514 24.16 -13.66 1.06
C ASN A 514 25.54 -14.31 0.79
N LYS A 515 26.11 -14.11 -0.40
CA LYS A 515 27.39 -14.71 -0.82
C LYS A 515 28.59 -13.89 -0.34
N TYR A 516 29.78 -14.46 -0.51
CA TYR A 516 31.06 -13.82 -0.19
C TYR A 516 31.12 -12.38 -0.74
N LEU A 517 31.65 -11.46 0.09
CA LEU A 517 31.62 -9.99 0.00
C LEU A 517 30.41 -9.31 0.64
N TRP A 518 29.30 -10.02 0.87
CA TRP A 518 28.18 -9.49 1.65
C TRP A 518 28.23 -9.98 3.11
N PRO A 519 27.77 -9.18 4.09
CA PRO A 519 27.66 -9.59 5.49
C PRO A 519 26.76 -10.82 5.65
N ARG A 520 27.33 -11.92 6.15
CA ARG A 520 26.59 -13.19 6.36
C ARG A 520 25.81 -13.21 7.67
N GLU A 521 26.13 -12.28 8.56
CA GLU A 521 25.43 -12.05 9.82
C GLU A 521 23.99 -11.57 9.57
N ALA A 522 23.74 -10.92 8.43
CA ALA A 522 22.40 -10.52 8.00
C ALA A 522 21.55 -11.70 7.48
N ASP A 523 22.12 -12.88 7.32
CA ASP A 523 21.43 -14.09 6.84
C ASP A 523 20.91 -14.91 8.04
N GLY A 524 19.85 -14.44 8.69
CA GLY A 524 19.15 -15.19 9.74
C GLY A 524 19.82 -15.19 11.11
N ARG A 525 20.90 -14.41 11.30
CA ARG A 525 21.59 -14.28 12.61
C ARG A 525 21.18 -13.02 13.38
N GLY A 526 20.19 -12.31 12.87
CA GLY A 526 19.55 -11.18 13.54
C GLY A 526 20.24 -9.84 13.30
N PHE A 527 21.18 -9.75 12.37
CA PHE A 527 21.70 -8.47 11.89
C PHE A 527 21.00 -8.09 10.58
N THR A 528 21.22 -6.86 10.14
CA THR A 528 20.74 -6.31 8.87
C THR A 528 21.94 -5.92 8.01
N LEU A 529 21.70 -5.71 6.70
CA LEU A 529 22.67 -5.08 5.83
C LEU A 529 22.59 -3.57 6.02
N GLU A 530 23.68 -2.95 6.45
CA GLU A 530 23.77 -1.51 6.70
C GLU A 530 24.74 -0.86 5.73
N LEU A 531 24.36 0.27 5.15
CA LEU A 531 25.15 0.95 4.13
C LEU A 531 26.35 1.67 4.75
N LEU A 532 27.55 1.33 4.29
CA LEU A 532 28.80 1.90 4.79
C LEU A 532 29.08 3.31 4.24
N ASN A 533 28.85 3.52 2.94
CA ASN A 533 29.19 4.78 2.27
C ASN A 533 28.20 5.11 1.15
N LEU A 534 27.55 6.27 1.29
CA LEU A 534 26.56 6.82 0.36
C LEU A 534 27.09 7.07 -1.06
N ARG A 535 28.42 7.15 -1.25
CA ARG A 535 29.04 7.46 -2.56
C ARG A 535 29.45 6.22 -3.35
N ASN A 536 29.48 5.07 -2.70
CA ASN A 536 29.86 3.81 -3.33
C ASN A 536 28.62 3.13 -3.92
N SER A 537 28.84 2.22 -4.87
CA SER A 537 27.75 1.44 -5.47
C SER A 537 27.00 0.63 -4.40
N LEU A 538 25.68 0.59 -4.50
CA LEU A 538 24.83 -0.27 -3.68
C LEU A 538 24.99 -1.75 -4.03
N ASP A 539 25.38 -2.09 -5.27
CA ASP A 539 25.59 -3.47 -5.69
C ASP A 539 26.94 -4.05 -5.20
N LEU A 540 27.78 -3.23 -4.57
CA LEU A 540 29.05 -3.66 -4.02
C LEU A 540 28.85 -4.18 -2.58
N GLY A 541 28.88 -5.50 -2.40
CA GLY A 541 28.71 -6.12 -1.06
C GLY A 541 29.66 -5.58 0.02
N THR A 542 30.89 -5.19 -0.35
CA THR A 542 31.85 -4.58 0.60
C THR A 542 31.49 -3.16 1.03
N ASN A 543 30.46 -2.57 0.43
CA ASN A 543 29.86 -1.31 0.86
C ASN A 543 28.72 -1.53 1.87
N TRP A 544 28.47 -2.78 2.26
CA TRP A 544 27.50 -3.14 3.29
C TRP A 544 28.24 -3.81 4.45
N PHE A 545 27.80 -3.53 5.67
CA PHE A 545 28.33 -4.16 6.87
C PHE A 545 27.17 -4.69 7.73
N ALA A 546 27.47 -5.60 8.66
CA ALA A 546 26.50 -6.02 9.67
C ALA A 546 26.52 -4.99 10.80
N GLY A 547 25.42 -4.25 10.96
CA GLY A 547 25.29 -3.23 12.01
C GLY A 547 24.91 -3.83 13.35
N CYS A 548 23.74 -3.43 13.85
CA CYS A 548 23.24 -3.85 15.15
C CYS A 548 22.40 -5.13 15.05
N PRO A 549 22.33 -5.94 16.12
CA PRO A 549 21.29 -6.95 16.24
C PRO A 549 19.91 -6.27 16.21
N GLY A 550 19.04 -6.68 15.30
CA GLY A 550 17.76 -6.05 14.98
C GLY A 550 17.87 -4.88 14.00
N GLY A 551 19.08 -4.47 13.62
CA GLY A 551 19.30 -3.30 12.78
C GLY A 551 19.18 -1.96 13.50
N SER A 552 19.18 -0.86 12.74
CA SER A 552 18.92 0.49 13.24
C SER A 552 17.75 1.20 12.52
N PRO A 553 16.61 0.51 12.28
CA PRO A 553 15.56 1.04 11.44
C PRO A 553 14.99 2.36 11.97
N GLY A 554 14.71 3.26 11.04
CA GLY A 554 14.15 4.57 11.23
C GLY A 554 15.18 5.69 11.50
N TYR A 555 16.46 5.37 11.63
CA TYR A 555 17.50 6.31 12.06
C TYR A 555 18.88 6.00 11.46
N ALA A 556 19.80 6.95 11.58
CA ALA A 556 21.20 6.70 11.24
C ALA A 556 21.83 5.65 12.18
N TYR A 557 22.57 4.69 11.59
CA TYR A 557 23.39 3.76 12.35
C TYR A 557 24.31 4.45 13.37
N ASN A 558 24.40 3.85 14.56
CA ASN A 558 25.30 4.27 15.63
C ASN A 558 26.02 3.05 16.25
N LEU A 559 27.34 3.18 16.44
CA LEU A 559 28.23 2.19 17.04
C LEU A 559 27.77 1.64 18.41
N LYS A 560 26.96 2.40 19.17
CA LYS A 560 26.47 1.95 20.47
C LYS A 560 25.29 0.97 20.40
N CYS A 561 24.67 0.81 19.23
CA CYS A 561 23.43 0.07 19.01
C CYS A 561 22.32 0.47 19.98
N ARG A 562 21.30 1.18 19.49
CA ARG A 562 20.13 1.51 20.31
C ARG A 562 19.47 0.20 20.75
N THR A 563 19.55 -0.11 22.04
CA THR A 563 18.78 -1.22 22.61
C THR A 563 17.32 -0.81 22.72
N ASN A 564 16.37 -1.75 22.74
CA ASN A 564 14.92 -1.54 22.88
C ASN A 564 14.50 -0.90 24.24
N ILE A 565 15.38 -0.14 24.87
CA ILE A 565 15.17 0.67 26.05
C ILE A 565 15.11 2.11 25.55
N LYS A 566 14.05 2.85 25.91
CA LYS A 566 13.93 4.30 25.66
C LYS A 566 15.27 5.01 25.93
N GLU A 567 15.98 5.40 24.87
CA GLU A 567 17.05 6.39 24.95
C GLU A 567 16.57 7.80 24.57
N ASP A 568 15.32 7.95 24.10
CA ASP A 568 14.72 9.26 23.82
C ASP A 568 13.60 9.56 24.83
N GLU A 569 14.03 9.83 26.07
CA GLU A 569 13.37 10.72 27.05
C GLU A 569 14.32 11.10 28.21
N ALA A 570 15.65 11.05 28.01
CA ALA A 570 16.66 11.45 29.00
C ALA A 570 17.28 12.84 28.74
N GLN A 571 16.59 13.71 28.00
CA GLN A 571 16.74 15.15 28.22
C GLN A 571 15.88 15.53 29.43
N ASN A 572 16.44 15.32 30.63
CA ASN A 572 16.22 16.07 31.87
C ASN A 572 16.52 15.16 33.07
N SER A 573 17.63 15.43 33.76
CA SER A 573 17.66 15.45 35.24
C SER A 573 19.05 15.59 35.88
N LEU A 574 20.19 15.52 35.18
CA LEU A 574 21.50 15.90 35.75
C LEU A 574 22.42 16.47 34.65
N GLN A 575 22.97 17.67 34.82
CA GLN A 575 23.97 18.25 33.93
C GLN A 575 25.23 18.64 34.72
N VAL A 576 26.41 18.30 34.20
CA VAL A 576 27.71 18.61 34.82
C VAL A 576 28.63 19.28 33.80
N LYS A 577 29.39 20.27 34.23
CA LYS A 577 30.45 20.92 33.46
C LYS A 577 31.79 20.72 34.16
N ILE A 578 32.77 20.22 33.43
CA ILE A 578 34.13 19.98 33.95
C ILE A 578 35.09 20.96 33.27
N PHE A 579 35.82 21.74 34.06
CA PHE A 579 36.74 22.75 33.53
C PHE A 579 37.79 23.20 34.56
N PRO A 580 39.01 23.58 34.10
CA PRO A 580 39.57 23.18 32.81
C PRO A 580 39.81 21.66 32.78
N ASN A 581 39.71 21.05 31.60
CA ASN A 581 40.02 19.64 31.41
C ASN A 581 40.53 19.42 29.97
N PRO A 582 41.83 19.18 29.76
CA PRO A 582 42.87 18.92 30.77
C PRO A 582 43.21 20.10 31.70
N SER A 583 43.85 19.84 32.84
CA SER A 583 44.33 20.86 33.79
C SER A 583 45.74 20.59 34.30
N GLU A 584 46.49 21.64 34.62
CA GLU A 584 47.85 21.55 35.21
C GLU A 584 47.85 21.60 36.75
N ASP A 585 46.75 22.04 37.37
CA ASP A 585 46.68 22.28 38.83
C ASP A 585 45.32 21.88 39.42
N ILE A 586 44.21 22.48 38.97
CA ILE A 586 42.86 22.21 39.52
C ILE A 586 41.83 21.88 38.43
N ILE A 587 40.95 20.92 38.70
CA ILE A 587 39.77 20.61 37.88
C ILE A 587 38.53 20.91 38.71
N LYS A 588 37.67 21.77 38.19
CA LYS A 588 36.36 22.05 38.77
C LYS A 588 35.29 21.25 38.06
N ILE A 589 34.39 20.71 38.84
CA ILE A 589 33.27 19.91 38.39
C ILE A 589 32.02 20.58 38.94
N LYS A 590 31.26 21.24 38.06
CA LYS A 590 30.09 22.01 38.43
C LYS A 590 28.82 21.33 37.97
N ILE A 591 27.90 21.07 38.87
CA ILE A 591 26.54 20.60 38.57
C ILE A 591 25.74 21.81 38.10
N LEU A 592 25.31 21.80 36.84
CA LEU A 592 24.56 22.89 36.20
C LEU A 592 23.06 22.78 36.48
N SER A 593 22.52 21.56 36.56
CA SER A 593 21.12 21.30 36.89
C SER A 593 20.95 19.88 37.45
N PHE A 594 20.05 19.71 38.41
CA PHE A 594 19.61 18.42 38.93
C PHE A 594 18.16 18.51 39.42
N GLU A 595 17.28 17.60 39.00
CA GLU A 595 15.92 17.48 39.56
C GLU A 595 15.96 16.53 40.77
N GLY A 596 16.33 17.09 41.93
CA GLY A 596 16.42 16.38 43.21
C GLY A 596 17.25 17.16 44.23
N ASN A 597 17.51 16.58 45.41
CA ASN A 597 18.40 17.20 46.39
C ASN A 597 19.86 16.80 46.09
N LEU A 598 20.79 17.75 46.15
CA LEU A 598 22.22 17.46 45.99
C LEU A 598 22.72 16.42 47.01
N SER A 599 22.07 16.32 48.18
CA SER A 599 22.37 15.31 49.20
C SER A 599 22.19 13.88 48.71
N ASP A 600 21.40 13.68 47.65
CA ASP A 600 21.13 12.37 47.06
C ASP A 600 22.19 11.99 46.00
N ILE A 601 23.08 12.93 45.64
CA ILE A 601 24.16 12.73 44.67
C ILE A 601 25.43 12.31 45.40
N TYR A 602 26.04 11.21 44.96
CA TYR A 602 27.41 10.84 45.30
C TYR A 602 28.37 11.24 44.17
N PHE A 603 29.63 11.43 44.55
CA PHE A 603 30.78 11.56 43.66
C PHE A 603 31.76 10.43 43.95
N SER A 604 32.24 9.75 42.91
CA SER A 604 33.35 8.80 42.99
C SER A 604 34.41 9.15 41.94
N LEU A 605 35.68 9.06 42.33
CA LEU A 605 36.84 9.21 41.47
C LEU A 605 37.55 7.88 41.36
N TYR A 606 37.91 7.48 40.15
CA TYR A 606 38.61 6.25 39.84
C TYR A 606 39.94 6.54 39.16
N ASP A 607 40.96 5.74 39.47
CA ASP A 607 42.21 5.72 38.70
C ASP A 607 42.02 5.06 37.32
N PHE A 608 43.05 5.10 36.47
CA PHE A 608 43.00 4.51 35.13
C PHE A 608 42.84 2.97 35.11
N THR A 609 43.09 2.30 36.24
CA THR A 609 42.92 0.85 36.40
C THR A 609 41.54 0.48 36.93
N GLY A 610 40.71 1.47 37.27
CA GLY A 610 39.35 1.30 37.77
C GLY A 610 39.22 1.19 39.28
N ASN A 611 40.28 1.44 40.06
CA ASN A 611 40.16 1.48 41.52
C ASN A 611 39.53 2.81 41.96
N GLU A 612 38.57 2.76 42.89
CA GLU A 612 37.98 3.96 43.50
C GLU A 612 38.97 4.59 44.48
N ILE A 613 39.41 5.82 44.19
CA ILE A 613 40.44 6.53 44.95
C ILE A 613 39.87 7.69 45.79
N LYS A 614 38.64 8.13 45.51
CA LYS A 614 37.91 9.10 46.35
C LYS A 614 36.42 8.90 46.20
N LYS A 615 35.67 8.99 47.29
CA LYS A 615 34.21 8.95 47.30
C LYS A 615 33.64 10.00 48.24
N ILE A 616 32.61 10.69 47.79
CA ILE A 616 31.77 11.60 48.57
C ILE A 616 30.35 11.06 48.46
N SER A 617 29.81 10.53 49.56
CA SER A 617 28.52 9.82 49.55
C SER A 617 27.30 10.73 49.38
N SER A 618 27.44 12.03 49.63
CA SER A 618 26.38 13.03 49.52
C SER A 618 26.99 14.41 49.25
N LEU A 619 26.49 15.14 48.26
CA LEU A 619 26.96 16.50 47.95
C LEU A 619 26.12 17.56 48.66
N ASN A 620 26.78 18.56 49.24
CA ASN A 620 26.10 19.72 49.86
C ASN A 620 26.34 21.03 49.09
N ILE A 621 27.14 20.97 48.02
CA ILE A 621 27.52 22.08 47.15
C ILE A 621 27.48 21.60 45.70
N ASP A 622 27.25 22.51 44.76
CA ASP A 622 27.13 22.26 43.33
C ASP A 622 28.49 22.23 42.61
N GLU A 623 29.59 22.48 43.31
CA GLU A 623 30.95 22.50 42.75
C GLU A 623 31.90 21.59 43.55
N ILE A 624 32.59 20.69 42.86
CA ILE A 624 33.65 19.84 43.41
C ILE A 624 34.97 20.29 42.79
N ILE A 625 35.98 20.52 43.63
CA ILE A 625 37.32 20.89 43.19
C ILE A 625 38.26 19.72 43.45
N ILE A 626 38.98 19.31 42.41
CA ILE A 626 40.03 18.29 42.46
C ILE A 626 41.35 18.99 42.20
N SER A 627 42.34 18.82 43.07
CA SER A 627 43.68 19.39 42.90
C SER A 627 44.70 18.30 42.57
N ARG A 628 45.66 18.64 41.69
CA ARG A 628 46.85 17.85 41.39
C ARG A 628 47.71 17.60 42.63
N ALA A 629 47.63 18.44 43.67
CA ALA A 629 48.31 18.17 44.93
C ALA A 629 47.79 16.89 45.62
N GLU A 630 46.52 16.51 45.37
CA GLU A 630 45.91 15.29 45.90
C GLU A 630 46.11 14.08 44.97
N PHE A 631 46.35 14.29 43.66
CA PHE A 631 46.40 13.25 42.65
C PHE A 631 47.51 13.48 41.61
N PRO A 632 48.42 12.52 41.38
CA PRO A 632 49.53 12.68 40.42
C PRO A 632 49.02 12.86 38.97
N PRO A 633 49.86 13.35 38.04
CA PRO A 633 49.51 13.46 36.63
C PRO A 633 49.00 12.15 36.05
N GLY A 634 47.92 12.21 35.26
CA GLY A 634 47.27 11.01 34.75
C GLY A 634 45.83 11.22 34.31
N ILE A 635 45.23 10.12 33.82
CA ILE A 635 43.83 10.04 33.44
C ILE A 635 43.05 9.45 34.61
N TYR A 636 41.96 10.12 34.97
CA TYR A 636 41.03 9.66 35.99
C TYR A 636 39.61 9.66 35.44
N PHE A 637 38.74 8.84 36.03
CA PHE A 637 37.33 8.79 35.70
C PHE A 637 36.51 9.23 36.89
N VAL A 638 35.58 10.14 36.64
CA VAL A 638 34.65 10.65 37.65
C VAL A 638 33.27 10.07 37.38
N LYS A 639 32.59 9.62 38.42
CA LYS A 639 31.18 9.24 38.41
C LYS A 639 30.42 10.15 39.37
N ILE A 640 29.34 10.79 38.90
CA ILE A 640 28.51 11.72 39.70
C ILE A 640 27.06 11.39 39.47
N GLY A 641 26.31 11.13 40.52
CA GLY A 641 24.89 10.81 40.40
C GLY A 641 24.33 10.13 41.62
N ASN A 642 23.16 9.51 41.47
CA ASN A 642 22.54 8.65 42.45
C ASN A 642 22.34 7.23 41.87
N GLU A 643 21.53 6.39 42.51
CA GLU A 643 21.25 5.03 42.03
C GLU A 643 20.46 5.01 40.72
N LYS A 644 19.75 6.09 40.40
CA LYS A 644 18.83 6.20 39.25
C LYS A 644 19.42 6.98 38.06
N TYR A 645 20.27 7.97 38.32
CA TYR A 645 20.86 8.87 37.33
C TYR A 645 22.32 9.11 37.66
N PHE A 646 23.26 8.84 36.75
CA PHE A 646 24.66 9.20 36.93
C PHE A 646 25.33 9.59 35.61
N ILE A 647 26.33 10.46 35.72
CA ILE A 647 27.21 10.88 34.65
C ILE A 647 28.61 10.34 34.95
N GLY A 648 29.23 9.75 33.94
CA GLY A 648 30.63 9.33 33.96
C GLY A 648 31.44 10.22 33.02
N GLU A 649 32.48 10.86 33.53
CA GLU A 649 33.34 11.76 32.75
C GLU A 649 34.81 11.46 32.95
N LYS A 650 35.61 11.71 31.91
CA LYS A 650 37.07 11.58 31.96
C LYS A 650 37.68 12.92 32.38
N ILE A 651 38.59 12.93 33.35
CA ILE A 651 39.39 14.10 33.71
C ILE A 651 40.89 13.81 33.51
N ILE A 652 41.65 14.84 33.15
CA ILE A 652 43.07 14.72 32.79
C ILE A 652 43.89 15.77 33.54
N PHE A 653 44.85 15.32 34.36
CA PHE A 653 45.92 16.16 34.90
C PHE A 653 47.20 16.00 34.09
N HIS A 654 47.78 17.12 33.64
CA HIS A 654 49.07 17.16 32.94
C HIS A 654 50.26 17.20 33.89
#